data_AF-A0A946AR59-F1
#
_entry.id   AF-A0A946AR59-F1
#
_cell.length_a   1.000
_cell.length_b   1.000
_cell.length_c   1.000
_cell.angle_alpha   90.00
_cell.angle_beta   90.00
_cell.angle_gamma   90.00
#
_symmetry.space_group_name_H-M   'P 1'
#
loop_
_entity.id
_entity.type
_entity.pdbx_description
1 polymer ?
#
loop_
_entity_poly.entity_id
_entity_poly.type
_entity_poly.pdbx_seq_one_letter_code
_entity_poly.pdbx_strand_id
1 'polypeptide(L)'
;TIGQHGKTNYFQTDIGNKLLLNSNTCRFIDENTHALEAANSLLVRMEISDRSRFIAEANEALKHKVEIDSLTSNFNDALPDKEKFDEFTSILDRLFNQSSTIQTLILERDKNVVEASASCRELNSKLRQHSLELKAAKKGTGNANQTEDATVRSAKFIEDHLKDKAGLQSVVTRRSAFSQAQNIGLDDILSKIENVLDDDKKKDFAIGCVVNRLMNTVADNFGSELVQYNGVTLNDARKSLKELDEKLIKLASVEVNNAALDNAYPPRGIGFGKKSEFTEQSLLDHQLNLKRRQPPRKVIPRARQALMEYFPCWMMVPSEVAQLLPRSADFDLVIIDEASQMTPEHSMSALMRAQTALIAGDTNQLPPTNFFRNLNSNDEIDEDVDTVEESILELANIQFHPKHRLLWHYRSKHEDLIAFSNHYVYNSELVIFPSPGSAKDELGVSLVRVNGRFQRGINPTEVQAMADAIEKFMEETPHRSLGVAVMNQAQMEQLDAEVARRTSVNKKIADYIDKWEAHEEGLEKFFVKNLESIQGDERDVIFVGTVYGRDAEGKFYQRFGPINGASGKRRLNVLFSRAKEQMVTFTSIPMEDFHPQPTNEGATLFKRWLEYSATKRLGEKPQNHDRAGFPDSPFEEHVIEAINSLGFEAVPQVGVSSYFIDIGVKHPTYPFGYICGVECDGATYHSSKSARDRDRLREEVLNRLGWELYRIWSTDWFRDPLACRDQMKSFLNNRLQIAIDNAPKPQQKKHE
;
A
#
# COMPACT_ATOMS: atom_id res chain seq x y z
N THR A 1 -41.49 -31.54 50.38
CA THR A 1 -41.75 -32.62 51.37
C THR A 1 -40.86 -32.49 52.60
N ILE A 2 -41.36 -32.88 53.78
CA ILE A 2 -40.57 -32.89 55.03
C ILE A 2 -39.87 -34.24 55.16
N GLY A 3 -38.54 -34.24 55.26
CA GLY A 3 -37.72 -35.43 55.43
C GLY A 3 -36.90 -35.39 56.71
N GLN A 4 -36.51 -36.56 57.21
CA GLN A 4 -35.62 -36.71 58.36
C GLN A 4 -34.30 -37.36 57.94
N HIS A 5 -33.19 -36.80 58.40
CA HIS A 5 -31.88 -37.45 58.32
C HIS A 5 -31.19 -37.35 59.67
N GLY A 6 -30.99 -38.49 60.33
CA GLY A 6 -30.59 -38.53 61.74
C GLY A 6 -31.66 -37.94 62.67
N LYS A 7 -31.26 -37.11 63.65
CA LYS A 7 -32.19 -36.45 64.59
C LYS A 7 -32.71 -35.08 64.09
N THR A 8 -32.54 -34.76 62.81
CA THR A 8 -32.80 -33.40 62.29
C THR A 8 -33.78 -33.42 61.12
N ASN A 9 -34.77 -32.53 61.18
CA ASN A 9 -35.80 -32.36 60.16
C ASN A 9 -35.31 -31.38 59.09
N TYR A 10 -35.57 -31.67 57.82
CA TYR A 10 -35.29 -30.76 56.71
C TYR A 10 -36.50 -30.64 55.79
N PHE A 11 -36.60 -29.49 55.12
CA PHE A 11 -37.62 -29.23 54.10
C PHE A 11 -36.96 -29.33 52.73
N GLN A 12 -37.51 -30.20 51.89
CA GLN A 12 -37.10 -30.35 50.49
C GLN A 12 -38.16 -29.70 49.60
N THR A 13 -37.74 -28.75 48.78
CA THR A 13 -38.63 -28.10 47.80
C THR A 13 -38.70 -28.93 46.52
N ASP A 14 -39.72 -28.68 45.69
CA ASP A 14 -39.99 -29.46 44.47
C ASP A 14 -38.92 -29.27 43.38
N ILE A 15 -37.94 -28.38 43.61
CA ILE A 15 -36.76 -28.10 42.79
C ILE A 15 -35.45 -28.54 43.48
N GLY A 16 -35.53 -29.44 44.47
CA GLY A 16 -34.38 -30.22 44.95
C GLY A 16 -33.51 -29.59 46.03
N ASN A 17 -33.74 -28.32 46.40
CA ASN A 17 -32.96 -27.66 47.45
C ASN A 17 -33.41 -28.11 48.85
N LYS A 18 -32.44 -28.37 49.74
CA LYS A 18 -32.70 -28.76 51.14
C LYS A 18 -32.41 -27.60 52.08
N LEU A 19 -33.45 -27.16 52.79
CA LEU A 19 -33.35 -26.17 53.86
C LEU A 19 -33.28 -26.89 55.20
N LEU A 20 -32.20 -26.68 55.95
CA LEU A 20 -31.97 -27.37 57.21
C LEU A 20 -32.37 -26.47 58.39
N LEU A 21 -33.31 -26.95 59.19
CA LEU A 21 -33.84 -26.29 60.38
C LEU A 21 -33.44 -27.08 61.62
N ASN A 22 -32.60 -26.50 62.47
CA ASN A 22 -32.40 -27.01 63.83
C ASN A 22 -32.90 -25.99 64.86
N SER A 23 -32.92 -26.38 66.13
CA SER A 23 -33.44 -25.55 67.23
C SER A 23 -32.78 -24.17 67.36
N ASN A 24 -31.64 -23.91 66.68
CA ASN A 24 -30.83 -22.70 66.78
C ASN A 24 -30.45 -22.00 65.45
N THR A 25 -30.66 -22.59 64.26
CA THR A 25 -30.33 -21.97 62.93
C THR A 25 -31.16 -22.49 61.76
N CYS A 26 -31.36 -21.64 60.73
CA CYS A 26 -31.86 -21.99 59.40
C CYS A 26 -30.79 -21.66 58.34
N ARG A 27 -30.30 -22.64 57.58
CA ARG A 27 -29.27 -22.45 56.54
C ARG A 27 -29.51 -23.34 55.31
N PHE A 28 -29.09 -22.84 54.14
CA PHE A 28 -28.90 -23.64 52.93
C PHE A 28 -27.52 -24.30 53.00
N ILE A 29 -27.42 -25.58 52.62
CA ILE A 29 -26.15 -26.32 52.60
C ILE A 29 -25.54 -26.20 51.20
N ASP A 30 -24.37 -25.58 51.11
CA ASP A 30 -23.49 -25.64 49.95
C ASP A 30 -22.24 -26.41 50.37
N GLU A 31 -21.96 -27.55 49.73
CA GLU A 31 -20.60 -28.10 49.54
C GLU A 31 -20.62 -29.26 48.50
N ASN A 32 -19.68 -29.19 47.56
CA ASN A 32 -19.80 -29.59 46.16
C ASN A 32 -19.58 -31.08 45.80
N THR A 33 -19.42 -32.01 46.74
CA THR A 33 -19.07 -33.41 46.39
C THR A 33 -20.27 -34.36 46.48
N HIS A 34 -21.12 -34.21 47.49
CA HIS A 34 -22.34 -35.03 47.62
C HIS A 34 -23.46 -34.63 46.66
N ALA A 35 -23.44 -33.40 46.13
CA ALA A 35 -24.41 -32.94 45.14
C ALA A 35 -24.25 -33.65 43.78
N LEU A 36 -23.02 -33.97 43.37
CA LEU A 36 -22.72 -34.71 42.15
C LEU A 36 -23.09 -36.20 42.25
N GLU A 37 -22.84 -36.84 43.41
CA GLU A 37 -23.27 -38.23 43.67
C GLU A 37 -24.81 -38.35 43.83
N ALA A 38 -25.44 -37.34 44.44
CA ALA A 38 -26.89 -37.27 44.56
C ALA A 38 -27.58 -36.95 43.23
N ALA A 39 -26.99 -36.08 42.40
CA ALA A 39 -27.45 -35.80 41.04
C ALA A 39 -27.35 -37.04 40.14
N ASN A 40 -26.23 -37.78 40.18
CA ASN A 40 -26.08 -39.05 39.46
C ASN A 40 -27.08 -40.12 39.95
N SER A 41 -27.38 -40.18 41.25
CA SER A 41 -28.36 -41.12 41.81
C SER A 41 -29.82 -40.74 41.52
N LEU A 42 -30.13 -39.43 41.36
CA LEU A 42 -31.45 -38.94 40.94
C LEU A 42 -31.68 -39.11 39.43
N LEU A 43 -30.64 -38.92 38.61
CA LEU A 43 -30.68 -39.09 37.16
C LEU A 43 -30.94 -40.54 36.71
N VAL A 44 -30.59 -41.54 37.54
CA VAL A 44 -30.91 -42.97 37.31
C VAL A 44 -32.36 -43.30 37.69
N ARG A 45 -33.00 -42.49 38.55
CA ARG A 45 -34.35 -42.78 39.09
C ARG A 45 -35.49 -41.99 38.45
N MET A 46 -35.21 -40.87 37.80
CA MET A 46 -36.23 -40.03 37.21
C MET A 46 -36.09 -40.07 35.69
N GLU A 47 -36.96 -40.83 35.03
CA GLU A 47 -37.11 -40.89 33.57
C GLU A 47 -37.53 -39.52 33.00
N ILE A 48 -36.62 -38.53 33.03
CA ILE A 48 -36.86 -37.18 32.52
C ILE A 48 -36.52 -37.15 31.03
N SER A 49 -37.54 -36.83 30.24
CA SER A 49 -37.59 -36.89 28.79
C SER A 49 -36.75 -35.87 28.03
N ASP A 50 -35.94 -35.04 28.69
CA ASP A 50 -35.06 -34.08 28.02
C ASP A 50 -33.67 -33.99 28.65
N ARG A 51 -33.15 -35.17 29.01
CA ARG A 51 -31.75 -35.38 29.39
C ARG A 51 -30.77 -34.78 28.36
N SER A 52 -31.16 -34.77 27.09
CA SER A 52 -30.37 -34.28 25.96
C SER A 52 -30.15 -32.78 26.00
N ARG A 53 -31.17 -31.98 26.32
CA ARG A 53 -31.08 -30.51 26.31
C ARG A 53 -30.27 -29.94 27.47
N PHE A 54 -30.47 -30.43 28.69
CA PHE A 54 -29.69 -29.96 29.84
C PHE A 54 -28.22 -30.38 29.75
N ILE A 55 -27.95 -31.58 29.24
CA ILE A 55 -26.58 -32.02 28.93
C ILE A 55 -26.01 -31.21 27.77
N ALA A 56 -26.79 -30.83 26.76
CA ALA A 56 -26.35 -29.97 25.67
C ALA A 56 -25.98 -28.56 26.16
N GLU A 57 -26.83 -27.89 26.94
CA GLU A 57 -26.59 -26.55 27.48
C GLU A 57 -25.42 -26.53 28.49
N ALA A 58 -25.29 -27.55 29.34
CA ALA A 58 -24.16 -27.68 30.26
C ALA A 58 -22.84 -28.03 29.53
N ASN A 59 -22.89 -28.88 28.50
CA ASN A 59 -21.73 -29.15 27.65
C ASN A 59 -21.35 -27.94 26.79
N GLU A 60 -22.31 -27.12 26.37
CA GLU A 60 -22.09 -25.89 25.61
C GLU A 60 -21.44 -24.81 26.50
N ALA A 61 -21.91 -24.64 27.74
CA ALA A 61 -21.27 -23.75 28.72
C ALA A 61 -19.87 -24.24 29.11
N LEU A 62 -19.67 -25.55 29.27
CA LEU A 62 -18.36 -26.13 29.55
C LEU A 62 -17.43 -26.02 28.33
N LYS A 63 -17.97 -26.13 27.11
CA LYS A 63 -17.23 -25.94 25.85
C LYS A 63 -16.80 -24.49 25.67
N HIS A 64 -17.69 -23.52 25.93
CA HIS A 64 -17.34 -22.10 25.95
C HIS A 64 -16.30 -21.77 27.02
N LYS A 65 -16.38 -22.38 28.21
CA LYS A 65 -15.36 -22.23 29.25
C LYS A 65 -14.01 -22.79 28.79
N VAL A 66 -13.97 -23.99 28.20
CA VAL A 66 -12.73 -24.61 27.70
C VAL A 66 -12.16 -23.83 26.50
N GLU A 67 -13.01 -23.30 25.61
CA GLU A 67 -12.60 -22.40 24.52
C GLU A 67 -12.06 -21.07 25.06
N ILE A 68 -12.71 -20.45 26.05
CA ILE A 68 -12.24 -19.22 26.67
C ILE A 68 -10.95 -19.45 27.45
N ASP A 69 -10.84 -20.53 28.24
CA ASP A 69 -9.63 -20.87 28.98
C ASP A 69 -8.48 -21.20 28.02
N SER A 70 -8.75 -21.89 26.91
CA SER A 70 -7.80 -22.16 25.83
C SER A 70 -7.38 -20.88 25.10
N LEU A 71 -8.31 -20.02 24.72
CA LEU A 71 -8.04 -18.75 24.07
C LEU A 71 -7.27 -17.81 25.01
N THR A 72 -7.65 -17.73 26.28
CA THR A 72 -6.97 -16.89 27.29
C THR A 72 -5.57 -17.41 27.59
N SER A 73 -5.37 -18.74 27.66
CA SER A 73 -4.03 -19.33 27.76
C SER A 73 -3.19 -19.06 26.51
N ASN A 74 -3.78 -19.21 25.32
CA ASN A 74 -3.10 -18.95 24.05
C ASN A 74 -2.86 -17.45 23.79
N PHE A 75 -3.62 -16.54 24.39
CA PHE A 75 -3.42 -15.08 24.38
C PHE A 75 -2.30 -14.66 25.33
N ASN A 76 -2.11 -15.39 26.43
CA ASN A 76 -0.98 -15.17 27.35
C ASN A 76 0.35 -15.67 26.76
N ASP A 77 0.30 -16.69 25.90
CA ASP A 77 1.49 -17.31 25.30
C ASP A 77 1.82 -16.82 23.87
N ALA A 78 0.94 -16.05 23.21
CA ALA A 78 1.19 -15.49 21.88
C ALA A 78 0.41 -14.18 21.62
N LEU A 79 1.05 -13.24 20.88
CA LEU A 79 0.37 -12.06 20.32
C LEU A 79 -0.87 -12.49 19.52
N PRO A 80 -2.05 -11.93 19.78
CA PRO A 80 -3.28 -12.36 19.11
C PRO A 80 -3.32 -11.84 17.68
N ASP A 81 -3.60 -12.74 16.73
CA ASP A 81 -4.04 -12.35 15.39
C ASP A 81 -5.47 -11.79 15.48
N LYS A 82 -5.81 -10.89 14.56
CA LYS A 82 -7.11 -10.24 14.43
C LYS A 82 -8.26 -11.24 14.46
N GLU A 83 -8.12 -12.41 13.83
CA GLU A 83 -9.14 -13.48 13.89
C GLU A 83 -9.40 -13.98 15.32
N LYS A 84 -8.38 -14.11 16.17
CA LYS A 84 -8.55 -14.57 17.56
C LYS A 84 -9.15 -13.48 18.45
N PHE A 85 -8.86 -12.21 18.15
CA PHE A 85 -9.47 -11.07 18.82
C PHE A 85 -10.94 -10.88 18.41
N ASP A 86 -11.25 -11.06 17.12
CA ASP A 86 -12.61 -11.05 16.57
C ASP A 86 -13.41 -12.27 17.08
N GLU A 87 -12.77 -13.43 17.25
CA GLU A 87 -13.39 -14.61 17.86
C GLU A 87 -13.66 -14.39 19.36
N PHE A 88 -12.71 -13.82 20.11
CA PHE A 88 -12.89 -13.47 21.51
C PHE A 88 -13.97 -12.40 21.72
N THR A 89 -13.98 -11.34 20.92
CA THR A 89 -15.03 -10.31 20.95
C THR A 89 -16.37 -10.85 20.47
N SER A 90 -16.42 -11.77 19.49
CA SER A 90 -17.63 -12.49 19.08
C SER A 90 -18.16 -13.42 20.18
N ILE A 91 -17.28 -14.04 20.97
CA ILE A 91 -17.66 -14.86 22.13
C ILE A 91 -18.18 -13.97 23.26
N LEU A 92 -17.56 -12.81 23.51
CA LEU A 92 -18.06 -11.82 24.45
C LEU A 92 -19.41 -11.23 24.00
N ASP A 93 -19.55 -10.85 22.73
CA ASP A 93 -20.82 -10.37 22.17
C ASP A 93 -21.88 -11.47 22.19
N ARG A 94 -21.54 -12.74 21.96
CA ARG A 94 -22.48 -13.86 22.17
C ARG A 94 -22.83 -14.06 23.65
N LEU A 95 -21.88 -13.93 24.57
CA LEU A 95 -22.16 -14.01 26.01
C LEU A 95 -23.07 -12.88 26.50
N PHE A 96 -22.88 -11.66 25.98
CA PHE A 96 -23.67 -10.47 26.33
C PHE A 96 -24.99 -10.35 25.54
N ASN A 97 -25.08 -10.86 24.31
CA ASN A 97 -26.27 -10.75 23.44
C ASN A 97 -27.10 -12.05 23.30
N GLN A 98 -26.53 -13.25 23.50
CA GLN A 98 -27.29 -14.52 23.47
C GLN A 98 -27.79 -14.96 24.86
N SER A 99 -27.16 -14.48 25.93
CA SER A 99 -27.76 -14.59 27.26
C SER A 99 -28.71 -13.42 27.49
N SER A 100 -29.97 -13.59 27.08
CA SER A 100 -31.08 -12.72 27.49
C SER A 100 -31.16 -12.53 29.00
N THR A 101 -30.44 -13.36 29.76
CA THR A 101 -30.35 -13.33 31.22
C THR A 101 -29.31 -12.32 31.72
N ILE A 102 -28.17 -12.14 31.02
CA ILE A 102 -27.11 -11.19 31.43
C ILE A 102 -27.48 -9.76 31.03
N GLN A 103 -27.97 -9.57 29.81
CA GLN A 103 -28.40 -8.26 29.29
C GLN A 103 -29.57 -7.69 30.14
N THR A 104 -30.57 -8.51 30.43
CA THR A 104 -31.80 -8.09 31.16
C THR A 104 -31.63 -8.03 32.68
N LEU A 105 -30.70 -8.77 33.30
CA LEU A 105 -30.55 -8.76 34.78
C LEU A 105 -29.42 -7.86 35.28
N ILE A 106 -28.47 -7.49 34.42
CA ILE A 106 -27.32 -6.63 34.78
C ILE A 106 -27.44 -5.23 34.18
N LEU A 107 -27.92 -5.08 32.93
CA LEU A 107 -27.90 -3.81 32.20
C LEU A 107 -29.28 -3.14 32.04
N GLU A 108 -30.35 -3.89 31.81
CA GLU A 108 -31.70 -3.30 31.65
C GLU A 108 -32.58 -3.42 32.89
N ARG A 109 -33.23 -2.32 33.24
CA ARG A 109 -34.01 -2.17 34.46
C ARG A 109 -35.42 -2.73 34.26
N ASP A 110 -35.63 -4.03 34.49
CA ASP A 110 -36.99 -4.45 34.84
C ASP A 110 -37.30 -3.89 36.25
N LYS A 111 -38.17 -2.88 36.31
CA LYS A 111 -38.59 -2.22 37.57
C LYS A 111 -38.98 -3.24 38.63
N ASN A 112 -39.58 -4.35 38.21
CA ASN A 112 -39.98 -5.44 39.11
C ASN A 112 -38.78 -6.14 39.76
N VAL A 113 -37.62 -6.21 39.09
CA VAL A 113 -36.39 -6.88 39.59
C VAL A 113 -35.61 -5.99 40.54
N VAL A 114 -35.62 -4.67 40.32
CA VAL A 114 -35.03 -3.69 41.25
C VAL A 114 -35.87 -3.54 42.51
N GLU A 115 -37.20 -3.46 42.37
CA GLU A 115 -38.13 -3.48 43.51
C GLU A 115 -38.07 -4.82 44.26
N ALA A 116 -37.96 -5.96 43.55
CA ALA A 116 -37.77 -7.27 44.18
C ALA A 116 -36.41 -7.41 44.87
N SER A 117 -35.32 -6.84 44.35
CA SER A 117 -33.99 -6.84 45.01
C SER A 117 -33.95 -5.92 46.23
N ALA A 118 -34.59 -4.75 46.17
CA ALA A 118 -34.75 -3.87 47.32
C ALA A 118 -35.60 -4.53 48.41
N SER A 119 -36.75 -5.10 48.03
CA SER A 119 -37.59 -5.93 48.91
C SER A 119 -36.83 -7.12 49.48
N CYS A 120 -35.99 -7.81 48.71
CA CYS A 120 -35.21 -8.96 49.20
C CYS A 120 -34.05 -8.57 50.14
N ARG A 121 -33.42 -7.40 49.95
CA ARG A 121 -32.43 -6.87 50.91
C ARG A 121 -33.12 -6.46 52.21
N GLU A 122 -34.28 -5.79 52.11
CA GLU A 122 -35.11 -5.45 53.26
C GLU A 122 -35.59 -6.72 53.99
N LEU A 123 -36.00 -7.76 53.25
CA LEU A 123 -36.41 -9.08 53.73
C LEU A 123 -35.29 -9.81 54.48
N ASN A 124 -34.07 -9.82 53.92
CA ASN A 124 -32.90 -10.42 54.59
C ASN A 124 -32.52 -9.65 55.87
N SER A 125 -32.66 -8.32 55.87
CA SER A 125 -32.40 -7.51 57.06
C SER A 125 -33.42 -7.75 58.17
N LYS A 126 -34.71 -7.79 57.84
CA LYS A 126 -35.82 -8.05 58.78
C LYS A 126 -35.79 -9.49 59.31
N LEU A 127 -35.47 -10.48 58.46
CA LEU A 127 -35.28 -11.87 58.88
C LEU A 127 -34.07 -12.05 59.82
N ARG A 128 -32.96 -11.34 59.56
CA ARG A 128 -31.82 -11.30 60.50
C ARG A 128 -32.20 -10.64 61.82
N GLN A 129 -32.92 -9.53 61.79
CA GLN A 129 -33.37 -8.82 62.99
C GLN A 129 -34.34 -9.69 63.82
N HIS A 130 -35.33 -10.32 63.20
CA HIS A 130 -36.26 -11.22 63.87
C HIS A 130 -35.56 -12.48 64.41
N SER A 131 -34.57 -13.02 63.69
CA SER A 131 -33.71 -14.13 64.16
C SER A 131 -32.90 -13.75 65.41
N LEU A 132 -32.45 -12.49 65.50
CA LEU A 132 -31.78 -11.95 66.68
C LEU A 132 -32.75 -11.75 67.86
N GLU A 133 -33.96 -11.25 67.62
CA GLU A 133 -35.01 -11.08 68.63
C GLU A 133 -35.50 -12.43 69.20
N LEU A 134 -35.69 -13.44 68.35
CA LEU A 134 -35.99 -14.82 68.75
C LEU A 134 -34.87 -15.47 69.58
N LYS A 135 -33.61 -15.17 69.24
CA LYS A 135 -32.43 -15.60 70.05
C LYS A 135 -32.37 -14.90 71.41
N ALA A 136 -32.78 -13.64 71.50
CA ALA A 136 -32.85 -12.88 72.76
C ALA A 136 -33.99 -13.39 73.67
N ALA A 137 -35.15 -13.69 73.11
CA ALA A 137 -36.28 -14.28 73.84
C ALA A 137 -35.96 -15.68 74.39
N LYS A 138 -35.28 -16.54 73.61
CA LYS A 138 -34.81 -17.87 74.06
C LYS A 138 -33.75 -17.81 75.16
N LYS A 139 -33.02 -16.69 75.29
CA LYS A 139 -32.03 -16.46 76.36
C LYS A 139 -32.64 -15.89 77.65
N GLY A 140 -33.97 -15.71 77.72
CA GLY A 140 -34.68 -15.34 78.95
C GLY A 140 -34.74 -13.84 79.26
N THR A 141 -34.40 -12.97 78.31
CA THR A 141 -34.44 -11.50 78.52
C THR A 141 -35.57 -10.79 77.75
N GLY A 142 -36.51 -11.52 77.14
CA GLY A 142 -37.61 -10.96 76.34
C GLY A 142 -38.98 -11.50 76.76
N ASN A 143 -40.02 -10.67 76.63
CA ASN A 143 -41.38 -10.97 77.06
C ASN A 143 -42.05 -11.97 76.10
N ALA A 144 -42.61 -13.08 76.61
CA ALA A 144 -43.09 -14.22 75.80
C ALA A 144 -44.18 -13.84 74.77
N ASN A 145 -45.00 -12.83 75.07
CA ASN A 145 -46.02 -12.32 74.15
C ASN A 145 -45.45 -11.59 72.92
N GLN A 146 -44.22 -11.08 72.96
CA GLN A 146 -43.57 -10.48 71.78
C GLN A 146 -43.00 -11.53 70.83
N THR A 147 -42.69 -12.73 71.34
CA THR A 147 -42.04 -13.80 70.57
C THR A 147 -43.04 -14.56 69.69
N GLU A 148 -44.26 -14.76 70.19
CA GLU A 148 -45.38 -15.34 69.41
C GLU A 148 -45.81 -14.41 68.27
N ASP A 149 -45.93 -13.12 68.53
CA ASP A 149 -46.33 -12.11 67.56
C ASP A 149 -45.27 -11.87 66.46
N ALA A 150 -43.98 -11.90 66.80
CA ALA A 150 -42.88 -11.84 65.82
C ALA A 150 -42.80 -13.07 64.91
N THR A 151 -43.10 -14.26 65.44
CA THR A 151 -43.08 -15.53 64.68
C THR A 151 -44.27 -15.61 63.71
N VAL A 152 -45.45 -15.17 64.15
CA VAL A 152 -46.66 -15.09 63.30
C VAL A 152 -46.50 -14.05 62.20
N ARG A 153 -45.90 -12.87 62.48
CA ARG A 153 -45.60 -11.87 61.45
C ARG A 153 -44.56 -12.34 60.43
N SER A 154 -43.49 -13.03 60.87
CA SER A 154 -42.50 -13.62 59.94
C SER A 154 -43.10 -14.72 59.08
N ALA A 155 -43.96 -15.56 59.62
CA ALA A 155 -44.64 -16.62 58.86
C ALA A 155 -45.58 -16.03 57.79
N LYS A 156 -46.39 -15.03 58.16
CA LYS A 156 -47.31 -14.33 57.24
C LYS A 156 -46.56 -13.57 56.13
N PHE A 157 -45.42 -12.96 56.46
CA PHE A 157 -44.58 -12.23 55.52
C PHE A 157 -43.81 -13.16 54.54
N ILE A 158 -43.41 -14.35 54.98
CA ILE A 158 -42.84 -15.41 54.12
C ILE A 158 -43.94 -16.00 53.21
N GLU A 159 -45.15 -16.20 53.72
CA GLU A 159 -46.32 -16.61 52.93
C GLU A 159 -46.65 -15.60 51.83
N ASP A 160 -46.55 -14.30 52.11
CA ASP A 160 -46.83 -13.25 51.12
C ASP A 160 -45.73 -13.15 50.05
N HIS A 161 -44.46 -13.43 50.36
CA HIS A 161 -43.37 -13.49 49.37
C HIS A 161 -43.30 -14.82 48.60
N LEU A 162 -43.84 -15.91 49.14
CA LEU A 162 -44.04 -17.17 48.40
C LEU A 162 -45.08 -17.03 47.27
N LYS A 163 -45.93 -16.00 47.31
CA LYS A 163 -46.88 -15.66 46.24
C LYS A 163 -46.21 -14.95 45.05
N ASP A 164 -45.07 -14.30 45.25
CA ASP A 164 -44.27 -13.66 44.18
C ASP A 164 -43.10 -14.57 43.74
N LYS A 165 -43.45 -15.66 43.05
CA LYS A 165 -42.47 -16.59 42.47
C LYS A 165 -41.53 -15.92 41.45
N ALA A 166 -42.01 -14.89 40.75
CA ALA A 166 -41.26 -14.23 39.69
C ALA A 166 -40.11 -13.39 40.26
N GLY A 167 -40.36 -12.58 41.29
CA GLY A 167 -39.33 -11.77 41.95
C GLY A 167 -38.22 -12.62 42.59
N LEU A 168 -38.58 -13.75 43.19
CA LEU A 168 -37.62 -14.67 43.83
C LEU A 168 -36.71 -15.36 42.81
N GLN A 169 -37.25 -15.71 41.64
CA GLN A 169 -36.50 -16.33 40.55
C GLN A 169 -35.52 -15.33 39.93
N SER A 170 -35.93 -14.07 39.74
CA SER A 170 -35.04 -13.00 39.22
C SER A 170 -33.83 -12.72 40.12
N VAL A 171 -33.99 -12.79 41.45
CA VAL A 171 -32.88 -12.58 42.41
C VAL A 171 -31.87 -13.73 42.39
N VAL A 172 -32.33 -14.96 42.27
CA VAL A 172 -31.46 -16.15 42.17
C VAL A 172 -30.69 -16.12 40.86
N THR A 173 -31.37 -15.82 39.74
CA THR A 173 -30.75 -15.73 38.43
C THR A 173 -29.69 -14.61 38.38
N ARG A 174 -29.97 -13.46 38.99
CA ARG A 174 -29.00 -12.35 39.11
C ARG A 174 -27.75 -12.73 39.92
N ARG A 175 -27.91 -13.44 41.05
CA ARG A 175 -26.76 -13.92 41.86
C ARG A 175 -25.91 -14.94 41.12
N SER A 176 -26.52 -15.81 40.32
CA SER A 176 -25.81 -16.77 39.49
C SER A 176 -24.93 -16.05 38.44
N ALA A 177 -25.49 -15.07 37.75
CA ALA A 177 -24.75 -14.26 36.76
C ALA A 177 -23.58 -13.47 37.39
N PHE A 178 -23.77 -12.91 38.58
CA PHE A 178 -22.69 -12.23 39.33
C PHE A 178 -21.58 -13.20 39.76
N SER A 179 -21.93 -14.42 40.20
CA SER A 179 -20.94 -15.43 40.58
C SER A 179 -20.14 -15.91 39.37
N GLN A 180 -20.78 -16.03 38.20
CA GLN A 180 -20.11 -16.35 36.94
C GLN A 180 -19.12 -15.25 36.53
N ALA A 181 -19.50 -13.98 36.66
CA ALA A 181 -18.63 -12.85 36.34
C ALA A 181 -17.48 -12.66 37.35
N GLN A 182 -17.67 -13.00 38.64
CA GLN A 182 -16.58 -13.03 39.63
C GLN A 182 -15.57 -14.15 39.34
N ASN A 183 -16.03 -15.31 38.85
CA ASN A 183 -15.16 -16.45 38.55
C ASN A 183 -14.24 -16.22 37.33
N ILE A 184 -14.49 -15.19 36.52
CA ILE A 184 -13.63 -14.75 35.40
C ILE A 184 -12.78 -13.51 35.74
N GLY A 185 -12.68 -13.14 37.03
CA GLY A 185 -11.77 -12.08 37.50
C GLY A 185 -12.30 -10.66 37.37
N LEU A 186 -13.63 -10.47 37.22
CA LEU A 186 -14.27 -9.14 37.10
C LEU A 186 -14.83 -8.60 38.43
N ASP A 187 -14.43 -9.19 39.56
CA ASP A 187 -14.90 -8.94 40.91
C ASP A 187 -14.76 -7.47 41.36
N ASP A 188 -13.64 -6.82 41.05
CA ASP A 188 -13.42 -5.39 41.33
C ASP A 188 -14.28 -4.45 40.47
N ILE A 189 -14.73 -4.92 39.30
CA ILE A 189 -15.55 -4.15 38.36
C ILE A 189 -17.02 -4.26 38.75
N LEU A 190 -17.48 -5.48 39.05
CA LEU A 190 -18.85 -5.75 39.51
C LEU A 190 -19.18 -5.01 40.82
N SER A 191 -18.23 -4.98 41.75
CA SER A 191 -18.39 -4.29 43.04
C SER A 191 -18.50 -2.76 42.89
N LYS A 192 -17.86 -2.17 41.87
CA LYS A 192 -17.95 -0.72 41.56
C LYS A 192 -19.20 -0.37 40.74
N ILE A 193 -19.62 -1.25 39.82
CA ILE A 193 -20.87 -1.12 39.06
C ILE A 193 -22.10 -1.14 39.99
N GLU A 194 -22.07 -1.93 41.07
CA GLU A 194 -23.19 -2.01 42.04
C GLU A 194 -23.37 -0.75 42.90
N ASN A 195 -22.30 0.03 43.10
CA ASN A 195 -22.26 1.04 44.15
C ASN A 195 -22.25 2.49 43.64
N VAL A 196 -22.01 2.76 42.34
CA VAL A 196 -21.60 4.13 41.93
C VAL A 196 -22.30 4.74 40.69
N LEU A 197 -22.92 4.01 39.74
CA LEU A 197 -23.26 4.58 38.41
C LEU A 197 -24.70 4.38 37.92
N ASP A 198 -25.21 5.38 37.18
CA ASP A 198 -26.44 5.34 36.35
C ASP A 198 -26.28 4.42 35.12
N ASP A 199 -27.40 3.90 34.61
CA ASP A 199 -27.46 2.78 33.64
C ASP A 199 -26.71 3.04 32.32
N ASP A 200 -26.74 4.26 31.78
CA ASP A 200 -26.08 4.58 30.49
C ASP A 200 -24.54 4.54 30.57
N LYS A 201 -23.95 4.69 31.76
CA LYS A 201 -22.48 4.77 31.93
C LYS A 201 -21.83 3.44 32.32
N LYS A 202 -22.62 2.40 32.61
CA LYS A 202 -22.10 1.10 33.05
C LYS A 202 -21.43 0.32 31.92
N LYS A 203 -21.96 0.42 30.70
CA LYS A 203 -21.39 -0.22 29.50
C LYS A 203 -20.01 0.37 29.18
N ASP A 204 -19.92 1.69 29.11
CA ASP A 204 -18.65 2.40 28.83
C ASP A 204 -17.62 2.15 29.94
N PHE A 205 -18.07 2.09 31.21
CA PHE A 205 -17.19 1.77 32.33
C PHE A 205 -16.66 0.32 32.26
N ALA A 206 -17.51 -0.65 31.91
CA ALA A 206 -17.11 -2.05 31.75
C ALA A 206 -16.12 -2.22 30.60
N ILE A 207 -16.39 -1.60 29.44
CA ILE A 207 -15.46 -1.56 28.30
C ILE A 207 -14.14 -0.94 28.73
N GLY A 208 -14.17 0.21 29.41
CA GLY A 208 -12.97 0.89 29.92
C GLY A 208 -12.15 0.01 30.87
N CYS A 209 -12.80 -0.81 31.70
CA CYS A 209 -12.10 -1.73 32.60
C CYS A 209 -11.45 -2.92 31.85
N VAL A 210 -12.13 -3.47 30.84
CA VAL A 210 -11.57 -4.54 29.99
C VAL A 210 -10.39 -4.02 29.18
N VAL A 211 -10.51 -2.84 28.56
CA VAL A 211 -9.41 -2.17 27.86
C VAL A 211 -8.24 -1.93 28.82
N ASN A 212 -8.50 -1.43 30.03
CA ASN A 212 -7.45 -1.22 31.03
C ASN A 212 -6.74 -2.54 31.42
N ARG A 213 -7.48 -3.66 31.57
CA ARG A 213 -6.86 -4.96 31.88
C ARG A 213 -6.02 -5.49 30.74
N LEU A 214 -6.49 -5.36 29.49
CA LEU A 214 -5.73 -5.74 28.30
C LEU A 214 -4.46 -4.90 28.17
N MET A 215 -4.54 -3.57 28.33
CA MET A 215 -3.38 -2.68 28.31
C MET A 215 -2.34 -3.05 29.36
N ASN A 216 -2.77 -3.35 30.61
CA ASN A 216 -1.85 -3.76 31.66
C ASN A 216 -1.18 -5.10 31.35
N THR A 217 -1.92 -6.05 30.77
CA THR A 217 -1.35 -7.35 30.37
C THR A 217 -0.31 -7.20 29.26
N VAL A 218 -0.59 -6.34 28.26
CA VAL A 218 0.38 -6.01 27.21
C VAL A 218 1.59 -5.28 27.79
N ALA A 219 1.40 -4.36 28.72
CA ALA A 219 2.49 -3.65 29.39
C ALA A 219 3.36 -4.59 30.26
N ASP A 220 2.75 -5.55 30.95
CA ASP A 220 3.47 -6.53 31.78
C ASP A 220 4.30 -7.48 30.91
N ASN A 221 3.73 -7.95 29.80
CA ASN A 221 4.39 -8.92 28.92
C ASN A 221 5.42 -8.28 27.96
N PHE A 222 5.10 -7.10 27.41
CA PHE A 222 5.87 -6.47 26.32
C PHE A 222 6.37 -5.07 26.65
N GLY A 223 6.05 -4.52 27.82
CA GLY A 223 6.38 -3.12 28.16
C GLY A 223 7.87 -2.83 28.12
N SER A 224 8.73 -3.80 28.48
CA SER A 224 10.18 -3.62 28.41
C SER A 224 10.69 -3.46 26.96
N GLU A 225 10.14 -4.21 26.01
CA GLU A 225 10.46 -4.09 24.57
C GLU A 225 9.83 -2.83 23.97
N LEU A 226 8.56 -2.55 24.28
CA LEU A 226 7.85 -1.36 23.79
C LEU A 226 8.51 -0.05 24.24
N VAL A 227 9.14 -0.02 25.42
CA VAL A 227 9.91 1.12 25.92
C VAL A 227 11.26 1.27 25.21
N GLN A 228 11.89 0.16 24.80
CA GLN A 228 13.16 0.18 24.07
C GLN A 228 12.99 0.74 22.66
N TYR A 229 11.90 0.42 21.97
CA TYR A 229 11.62 0.86 20.59
C TYR A 229 10.73 2.11 20.54
N ASN A 230 11.23 3.21 21.11
CA ASN A 230 10.61 4.52 20.94
C ASN A 230 11.00 5.15 19.59
N GLY A 231 10.24 6.14 19.12
CA GLY A 231 10.48 6.71 17.78
C GLY A 231 11.81 7.40 17.61
N VAL A 232 12.47 7.88 18.68
CA VAL A 232 13.85 8.38 18.61
C VAL A 232 14.80 7.25 18.20
N THR A 233 14.77 6.12 18.91
CA THR A 233 15.60 4.96 18.58
C THR A 233 15.31 4.39 17.19
N LEU A 234 14.03 4.34 16.78
CA LEU A 234 13.63 3.87 15.46
C LEU A 234 14.11 4.82 14.35
N ASN A 235 14.01 6.13 14.55
CA ASN A 235 14.52 7.12 13.60
C ASN A 235 16.05 7.06 13.50
N ASP A 236 16.76 6.90 14.61
CA ASP A 236 18.22 6.75 14.62
C ASP A 236 18.66 5.46 13.91
N ALA A 237 17.94 4.36 14.12
CA ALA A 237 18.19 3.09 13.43
C ALA A 237 17.96 3.23 11.92
N ARG A 238 16.86 3.86 11.48
CA ARG A 238 16.57 4.13 10.06
C ARG A 238 17.61 5.02 9.42
N LYS A 239 18.00 6.10 10.10
CA LYS A 239 19.04 7.02 9.64
C LYS A 239 20.38 6.28 9.49
N SER A 240 20.75 5.49 10.49
CA SER A 240 21.97 4.67 10.45
C SER A 240 21.93 3.66 9.31
N LEU A 241 20.79 2.97 9.10
CA LEU A 241 20.59 2.05 7.99
C LEU A 241 20.78 2.76 6.65
N LYS A 242 20.15 3.91 6.44
CA LYS A 242 20.26 4.69 5.20
C LYS A 242 21.70 5.13 4.92
N GLU A 243 22.36 5.70 5.92
CA GLU A 243 23.75 6.13 5.80
C GLU A 243 24.71 4.97 5.52
N LEU A 244 24.52 3.83 6.18
CA LEU A 244 25.35 2.64 5.98
C LEU A 244 25.08 1.99 4.63
N ASP A 245 23.83 1.94 4.17
CA ASP A 245 23.45 1.38 2.87
C ASP A 245 24.05 2.21 1.72
N GLU A 246 23.96 3.54 1.80
CA GLU A 246 24.59 4.45 0.84
C GLU A 246 26.12 4.34 0.85
N LYS A 247 26.73 4.23 2.04
CA LYS A 247 28.17 3.98 2.18
C LYS A 247 28.55 2.64 1.58
N LEU A 248 27.76 1.59 1.80
CA LEU A 248 28.01 0.26 1.27
C LEU A 248 27.97 0.27 -0.26
N ILE A 249 27.00 0.92 -0.88
CA ILE A 249 26.92 1.06 -2.35
C ILE A 249 28.18 1.75 -2.90
N LYS A 250 28.63 2.82 -2.25
CA LYS A 250 29.85 3.55 -2.64
C LYS A 250 31.13 2.73 -2.41
N LEU A 251 31.19 1.99 -1.31
CA LEU A 251 32.34 1.15 -1.00
C LEU A 251 32.41 -0.07 -1.92
N ALA A 252 31.27 -0.65 -2.28
CA ALA A 252 31.20 -1.79 -3.19
C ALA A 252 31.75 -1.42 -4.58
N SER A 253 31.47 -0.22 -5.09
CA SER A 253 32.06 0.21 -6.38
C SER A 253 33.57 0.39 -6.29
N VAL A 254 34.07 0.91 -5.16
CA VAL A 254 35.51 1.03 -4.89
C VAL A 254 36.16 -0.35 -4.72
N GLU A 255 35.50 -1.27 -4.01
CA GLU A 255 35.97 -2.64 -3.80
C GLU A 255 36.08 -3.38 -5.13
N VAL A 256 35.05 -3.31 -5.99
CA VAL A 256 35.09 -3.93 -7.32
C VAL A 256 36.21 -3.32 -8.17
N ASN A 257 36.38 -1.99 -8.13
CA ASN A 257 37.44 -1.33 -8.89
C ASN A 257 38.84 -1.70 -8.38
N ASN A 258 39.05 -1.71 -7.06
CA ASN A 258 40.32 -2.13 -6.45
C ASN A 258 40.59 -3.61 -6.74
N ALA A 259 39.60 -4.47 -6.63
CA ALA A 259 39.74 -5.89 -6.98
C ALA A 259 40.10 -6.06 -8.46
N ALA A 260 39.51 -5.27 -9.36
CA ALA A 260 39.89 -5.28 -10.77
C ALA A 260 41.35 -4.81 -10.97
N LEU A 261 41.76 -3.73 -10.31
CA LEU A 261 43.12 -3.18 -10.43
C LEU A 261 44.19 -4.08 -9.79
N ASP A 262 43.93 -4.64 -8.61
CA ASP A 262 44.87 -5.48 -7.87
C ASP A 262 45.12 -6.82 -8.58
N ASN A 263 44.11 -7.33 -9.27
CA ASN A 263 44.21 -8.54 -10.08
C ASN A 263 44.64 -8.26 -11.53
N ALA A 264 44.70 -7.00 -11.96
CA ALA A 264 45.02 -6.65 -13.33
C ALA A 264 46.50 -6.96 -13.64
N TYR A 265 46.73 -7.87 -14.58
CA TYR A 265 48.06 -8.20 -15.07
C TYR A 265 48.13 -8.14 -16.59
N PRO A 266 48.09 -6.93 -17.20
CA PRO A 266 48.11 -6.77 -18.64
C PRO A 266 49.42 -7.36 -19.21
N PRO A 267 49.35 -8.33 -20.13
CA PRO A 267 50.55 -8.90 -20.71
C PRO A 267 51.32 -7.86 -21.50
N ARG A 268 52.65 -7.83 -21.31
CA ARG A 268 53.52 -6.88 -22.01
C ARG A 268 53.52 -7.11 -23.53
N GLY A 269 53.37 -8.36 -23.95
CA GLY A 269 53.45 -8.78 -25.36
C GLY A 269 54.84 -8.61 -25.98
N ILE A 270 54.89 -8.68 -27.31
CA ILE A 270 56.12 -8.48 -28.10
C ILE A 270 56.28 -6.99 -28.37
N GLY A 271 57.41 -6.41 -27.96
CA GLY A 271 57.74 -5.00 -28.17
C GLY A 271 59.06 -4.75 -28.93
N PHE A 272 59.64 -5.81 -29.50
CA PHE A 272 60.91 -5.74 -30.24
C PHE A 272 60.73 -6.31 -31.65
N GLY A 273 61.65 -5.99 -32.55
CA GLY A 273 61.61 -6.46 -33.94
C GLY A 273 60.71 -5.62 -34.85
N LYS A 274 60.06 -6.27 -35.83
CA LYS A 274 59.22 -5.55 -36.79
C LYS A 274 57.97 -5.02 -36.09
N LYS A 275 57.60 -3.76 -36.32
CA LYS A 275 56.38 -3.14 -35.74
C LYS A 275 55.08 -3.91 -36.07
N SER A 276 55.07 -4.67 -37.17
CA SER A 276 53.97 -5.57 -37.54
C SER A 276 53.78 -6.77 -36.60
N GLU A 277 54.79 -7.08 -35.78
CA GLU A 277 54.80 -8.22 -34.85
C GLU A 277 54.48 -7.81 -33.42
N PHE A 278 54.35 -6.50 -33.13
CA PHE A 278 54.08 -6.03 -31.78
C PHE A 278 52.73 -6.56 -31.26
N THR A 279 52.62 -6.91 -29.98
CA THR A 279 51.36 -7.41 -29.38
C THR A 279 51.12 -6.82 -28.00
N GLU A 280 49.89 -6.94 -27.52
CA GLU A 280 49.46 -6.58 -26.16
C GLU A 280 49.87 -5.16 -25.77
N GLN A 281 50.34 -4.92 -24.54
CA GLN A 281 50.70 -3.60 -24.06
C GLN A 281 51.72 -2.89 -24.97
N SER A 282 52.72 -3.61 -25.48
CA SER A 282 53.74 -3.03 -26.36
C SER A 282 53.16 -2.52 -27.68
N LEU A 283 52.12 -3.19 -28.22
CA LEU A 283 51.39 -2.70 -29.38
C LEU A 283 50.59 -1.43 -29.03
N LEU A 284 49.90 -1.43 -27.88
CA LEU A 284 49.09 -0.29 -27.43
C LEU A 284 49.96 0.95 -27.23
N ASP A 285 51.07 0.83 -26.50
CA ASP A 285 52.04 1.90 -26.28
C ASP A 285 52.57 2.46 -27.61
N HIS A 286 52.84 1.58 -28.57
CA HIS A 286 53.25 2.00 -29.89
C HIS A 286 52.14 2.79 -30.60
N GLN A 287 50.89 2.30 -30.59
CA GLN A 287 49.75 2.97 -31.23
C GLN A 287 49.46 4.35 -30.61
N LEU A 288 49.56 4.50 -29.29
CA LEU A 288 49.29 5.75 -28.60
C LEU A 288 50.24 6.87 -29.04
N ASN A 289 51.48 6.53 -29.40
CA ASN A 289 52.52 7.45 -29.87
C ASN A 289 52.45 7.77 -31.38
N LEU A 290 51.55 7.15 -32.14
CA LEU A 290 51.39 7.43 -33.58
C LEU A 290 50.41 8.58 -33.82
N LYS A 291 50.75 9.46 -34.78
CA LYS A 291 49.81 10.49 -35.31
C LYS A 291 48.60 9.87 -36.01
N ARG A 292 48.77 8.70 -36.63
CA ARG A 292 47.69 7.94 -37.28
C ARG A 292 47.73 6.50 -36.76
N ARG A 293 46.69 6.12 -36.02
CA ARG A 293 46.56 4.81 -35.38
C ARG A 293 45.95 3.78 -36.33
N GLN A 294 46.21 2.51 -36.06
CA GLN A 294 45.53 1.41 -36.72
C GLN A 294 44.07 1.32 -36.26
N PRO A 295 43.14 0.88 -37.12
CA PRO A 295 41.75 0.72 -36.74
C PRO A 295 41.58 -0.39 -35.69
N PRO A 296 40.58 -0.31 -34.78
CA PRO A 296 40.36 -1.28 -33.70
C PRO A 296 40.37 -2.73 -34.16
N ARG A 297 39.75 -3.03 -35.31
CA ARG A 297 39.72 -4.37 -35.93
C ARG A 297 41.09 -5.04 -36.14
N LYS A 298 42.17 -4.26 -36.24
CA LYS A 298 43.56 -4.77 -36.38
C LYS A 298 44.31 -4.83 -35.06
N VAL A 299 43.90 -4.02 -34.08
CA VAL A 299 44.57 -3.87 -32.79
C VAL A 299 44.00 -4.86 -31.78
N ILE A 300 42.66 -4.94 -31.67
CA ILE A 300 41.96 -5.79 -30.71
C ILE A 300 42.44 -7.24 -30.77
N PRO A 301 42.53 -7.92 -31.94
CA PRO A 301 42.99 -9.31 -31.97
C PRO A 301 44.45 -9.52 -31.54
N ARG A 302 45.29 -8.48 -31.59
CA ARG A 302 46.73 -8.53 -31.25
C ARG A 302 47.05 -8.00 -29.86
N ALA A 303 46.10 -7.32 -29.21
CA ALA A 303 46.29 -6.74 -27.89
C ALA A 303 45.10 -7.04 -26.96
N ARG A 304 44.41 -8.15 -27.21
CA ARG A 304 43.14 -8.49 -26.57
C ARG A 304 43.30 -8.68 -25.07
N GLN A 305 44.30 -9.45 -24.65
CA GLN A 305 44.46 -9.79 -23.24
C GLN A 305 44.78 -8.55 -22.44
N ALA A 306 45.70 -7.70 -22.92
CA ALA A 306 45.97 -6.41 -22.28
C ALA A 306 44.72 -5.52 -22.24
N LEU A 307 43.93 -5.45 -23.31
CA LEU A 307 42.70 -4.66 -23.33
C LEU A 307 41.64 -5.16 -22.34
N MET A 308 41.48 -6.47 -22.17
CA MET A 308 40.53 -7.03 -21.18
C MET A 308 40.96 -6.75 -19.74
N GLU A 309 42.27 -6.75 -19.48
CA GLU A 309 42.83 -6.38 -18.17
C GLU A 309 42.67 -4.88 -17.88
N TYR A 310 42.85 -4.02 -18.88
CA TYR A 310 42.63 -2.57 -18.72
C TYR A 310 41.15 -2.18 -18.65
N PHE A 311 40.30 -2.89 -19.38
CA PHE A 311 38.87 -2.61 -19.50
C PHE A 311 38.09 -3.91 -19.21
N PRO A 312 37.76 -4.20 -17.95
CA PRO A 312 37.05 -5.44 -17.59
C PRO A 312 35.57 -5.45 -18.03
N CYS A 313 35.02 -4.29 -18.41
CA CYS A 313 33.65 -4.15 -18.92
C CYS A 313 33.67 -3.52 -20.31
N TRP A 314 32.97 -4.13 -21.27
CA TRP A 314 32.92 -3.70 -22.67
C TRP A 314 31.48 -3.39 -23.06
N MET A 315 31.23 -2.17 -23.54
CA MET A 315 29.94 -1.75 -24.10
C MET A 315 30.05 -1.70 -25.62
N MET A 316 29.26 -2.50 -26.33
CA MET A 316 29.35 -2.65 -27.78
C MET A 316 27.98 -2.91 -28.38
N VAL A 317 27.75 -2.43 -29.61
CA VAL A 317 26.56 -2.84 -30.38
C VAL A 317 26.76 -4.25 -30.99
N PRO A 318 25.70 -5.02 -31.25
CA PRO A 318 25.82 -6.42 -31.68
C PRO A 318 26.68 -6.65 -32.94
N SER A 319 26.63 -5.73 -33.90
CA SER A 319 27.43 -5.77 -35.13
C SER A 319 28.93 -5.62 -34.86
N GLU A 320 29.31 -4.78 -33.89
CA GLU A 320 30.70 -4.58 -33.48
C GLU A 320 31.23 -5.79 -32.73
N VAL A 321 30.42 -6.43 -31.88
CA VAL A 321 30.76 -7.70 -31.23
C VAL A 321 31.16 -8.74 -32.27
N ALA A 322 30.37 -8.88 -33.34
CA ALA A 322 30.66 -9.82 -34.43
C ALA A 322 31.92 -9.46 -35.23
N GLN A 323 32.18 -8.16 -35.44
CA GLN A 323 33.29 -7.69 -36.27
C GLN A 323 34.63 -7.65 -35.52
N LEU A 324 34.63 -7.27 -34.25
CA LEU A 324 35.84 -6.92 -33.51
C LEU A 324 36.30 -8.04 -32.58
N LEU A 325 35.38 -8.82 -32.02
CA LEU A 325 35.73 -9.85 -31.05
C LEU A 325 35.99 -11.20 -31.73
N PRO A 326 37.05 -11.93 -31.33
CA PRO A 326 37.33 -13.26 -31.85
C PRO A 326 36.27 -14.28 -31.41
N ARG A 327 36.26 -15.46 -32.05
CA ARG A 327 35.31 -16.55 -31.76
C ARG A 327 35.73 -17.38 -30.53
N SER A 328 35.97 -16.71 -29.41
CA SER A 328 36.34 -17.34 -28.14
C SER A 328 35.46 -16.83 -27.01
N ALA A 329 35.19 -17.68 -26.03
CA ALA A 329 34.44 -17.35 -24.83
C ALA A 329 35.35 -16.66 -23.81
N ASP A 330 35.65 -15.39 -24.07
CA ASP A 330 36.57 -14.59 -23.24
C ASP A 330 35.85 -13.86 -22.09
N PHE A 331 34.51 -13.84 -22.07
CA PHE A 331 33.70 -13.14 -21.07
C PHE A 331 33.00 -14.11 -20.12
N ASP A 332 32.90 -13.75 -18.85
CA ASP A 332 32.13 -14.49 -17.84
C ASP A 332 30.64 -14.15 -17.90
N LEU A 333 30.30 -12.91 -18.22
CA LEU A 333 28.93 -12.41 -18.31
C LEU A 333 28.71 -11.56 -19.57
N VAL A 334 27.60 -11.81 -20.28
CA VAL A 334 27.03 -10.87 -21.25
C VAL A 334 25.72 -10.31 -20.71
N ILE A 335 25.56 -9.00 -20.75
CA ILE A 335 24.29 -8.32 -20.47
C ILE A 335 23.74 -7.83 -21.80
N ILE A 336 22.54 -8.29 -22.13
CA ILE A 336 21.77 -7.79 -23.25
C ILE A 336 20.69 -6.90 -22.67
N ASP A 337 20.85 -5.60 -22.82
CA ASP A 337 19.81 -4.61 -22.50
C ASP A 337 18.94 -4.32 -23.74
N GLU A 338 17.73 -3.81 -23.53
CA GLU A 338 16.73 -3.58 -24.59
C GLU A 338 16.50 -4.81 -25.49
N ALA A 339 16.55 -5.99 -24.88
CA ALA A 339 16.51 -7.29 -25.55
C ALA A 339 15.25 -7.53 -26.39
N SER A 340 14.17 -6.78 -26.15
CA SER A 340 12.93 -6.83 -26.94
C SER A 340 13.12 -6.36 -28.39
N GLN A 341 14.20 -5.62 -28.67
CA GLN A 341 14.47 -5.06 -30.00
C GLN A 341 15.56 -5.81 -30.76
N MET A 342 16.17 -6.80 -30.12
CA MET A 342 17.23 -7.59 -30.74
C MET A 342 16.67 -8.92 -31.21
N THR A 343 16.90 -9.24 -32.48
CA THR A 343 16.59 -10.56 -33.01
C THR A 343 17.55 -11.61 -32.42
N PRO A 344 17.13 -12.88 -32.33
CA PRO A 344 17.98 -13.97 -31.86
C PRO A 344 19.31 -14.07 -32.63
N GLU A 345 19.30 -13.85 -33.94
CA GLU A 345 20.48 -13.91 -34.81
C GLU A 345 21.51 -12.84 -34.44
N HIS A 346 21.05 -11.63 -34.13
CA HIS A 346 21.92 -10.54 -33.70
C HIS A 346 22.52 -10.80 -32.30
N SER A 347 21.78 -11.48 -31.42
CA SER A 347 22.26 -11.83 -30.07
C SER A 347 23.31 -12.94 -30.05
N MET A 348 23.26 -13.85 -31.03
CA MET A 348 24.05 -15.10 -31.03
C MET A 348 25.55 -14.85 -30.88
N SER A 349 26.06 -13.82 -31.56
CA SER A 349 27.47 -13.45 -31.51
C SER A 349 27.93 -13.13 -30.08
N ALA A 350 27.13 -12.37 -29.33
CA ALA A 350 27.46 -12.01 -27.95
C ALA A 350 27.32 -13.21 -27.01
N LEU A 351 26.24 -13.99 -27.16
CA LEU A 351 25.97 -15.18 -26.34
C LEU A 351 27.07 -16.25 -26.46
N MET A 352 27.60 -16.49 -27.67
CA MET A 352 28.67 -17.47 -27.88
C MET A 352 30.01 -17.10 -27.23
N ARG A 353 30.19 -15.85 -26.80
CA ARG A 353 31.45 -15.33 -26.24
C ARG A 353 31.42 -15.18 -24.72
N ALA A 354 30.30 -15.52 -24.09
CA ALA A 354 30.12 -15.43 -22.64
C ALA A 354 29.72 -16.75 -22.01
N GLN A 355 30.06 -16.94 -20.73
CA GLN A 355 29.65 -18.12 -19.96
C GLN A 355 28.23 -18.00 -19.42
N THR A 356 27.84 -16.79 -19.02
CA THR A 356 26.53 -16.45 -18.45
C THR A 356 25.89 -15.33 -19.25
N ALA A 357 24.56 -15.32 -19.36
CA ALA A 357 23.81 -14.25 -20.01
C ALA A 357 22.73 -13.68 -19.08
N LEU A 358 22.65 -12.35 -19.01
CA LEU A 358 21.53 -11.61 -18.46
C LEU A 358 20.79 -10.93 -19.62
N ILE A 359 19.52 -11.28 -19.81
CA ILE A 359 18.69 -10.73 -20.88
C ILE A 359 17.62 -9.85 -20.22
N ALA A 360 17.70 -8.55 -20.47
CA ALA A 360 16.83 -7.53 -19.87
C ALA A 360 16.13 -6.72 -20.96
N GLY A 361 14.86 -6.39 -20.74
CA GLY A 361 14.06 -5.59 -21.66
C GLY A 361 12.58 -5.71 -21.35
N ASP A 362 11.75 -5.15 -22.23
CA ASP A 362 10.30 -5.08 -22.06
C ASP A 362 9.56 -5.57 -23.30
N THR A 363 8.84 -6.68 -23.17
CA THR A 363 8.07 -7.29 -24.27
C THR A 363 6.91 -6.41 -24.77
N ASN A 364 6.54 -5.37 -24.01
CA ASN A 364 5.51 -4.41 -24.39
C ASN A 364 6.07 -3.15 -25.09
N GLN A 365 7.38 -3.07 -25.32
CA GLN A 365 8.03 -2.02 -26.10
C GLN A 365 8.32 -2.49 -27.54
N LEU A 366 9.04 -1.69 -28.33
CA LEU A 366 9.24 -1.95 -29.76
C LEU A 366 9.86 -3.34 -30.00
N PRO A 367 9.33 -4.12 -30.94
CA PRO A 367 9.99 -5.34 -31.43
C PRO A 367 11.17 -4.99 -32.35
N PRO A 368 12.00 -5.98 -32.73
CA PRO A 368 13.03 -5.77 -33.75
C PRO A 368 12.37 -5.29 -35.05
N THR A 369 12.94 -4.27 -35.69
CA THR A 369 12.34 -3.65 -36.89
C THR A 369 13.15 -4.01 -38.14
N ASN A 370 12.47 -4.51 -39.18
CA ASN A 370 13.08 -4.93 -40.46
C ASN A 370 13.34 -3.78 -41.46
N PHE A 371 13.21 -2.53 -41.01
CA PHE A 371 13.16 -1.34 -41.87
C PHE A 371 14.32 -1.24 -42.89
N PHE A 372 15.55 -1.58 -42.47
CA PHE A 372 16.73 -1.48 -43.35
C PHE A 372 16.80 -2.54 -44.45
N ARG A 373 16.01 -3.61 -44.37
CA ARG A 373 15.99 -4.66 -45.39
C ARG A 373 15.19 -4.25 -46.62
N ASN A 374 14.23 -3.32 -46.45
CA ASN A 374 13.30 -2.90 -47.49
C ASN A 374 13.76 -1.68 -48.32
N LEU A 375 14.86 -1.01 -47.95
CA LEU A 375 15.44 0.08 -48.76
C LEU A 375 16.08 -0.40 -50.08
N ASN A 376 16.27 -1.72 -50.26
CA ASN A 376 16.85 -2.31 -51.47
C ASN A 376 15.80 -2.87 -52.45
N SER A 377 14.50 -2.80 -52.14
CA SER A 377 13.41 -3.22 -53.03
C SER A 377 12.70 -1.99 -53.59
N ASN A 378 12.84 -1.76 -54.90
CA ASN A 378 12.23 -0.67 -55.67
C ASN A 378 10.72 -0.86 -55.94
N ASP A 379 10.05 -1.76 -55.24
CA ASP A 379 8.63 -2.01 -55.42
C ASP A 379 7.83 -1.20 -54.39
N GLU A 380 6.77 -0.54 -54.86
CA GLU A 380 5.83 0.24 -54.05
C GLU A 380 5.44 -0.54 -52.79
N ILE A 381 5.84 0.01 -51.64
CA ILE A 381 5.78 -0.61 -50.33
C ILE A 381 4.32 -0.96 -50.01
N ASP A 382 4.02 -2.26 -49.95
CA ASP A 382 2.86 -2.74 -49.19
C ASP A 382 3.23 -2.54 -47.71
N GLU A 383 2.84 -1.39 -47.14
CA GLU A 383 3.08 -1.01 -45.73
C GLU A 383 2.40 -1.97 -44.73
N ASP A 384 1.69 -2.99 -45.22
CA ASP A 384 0.77 -3.85 -44.46
C ASP A 384 1.34 -5.21 -44.03
N VAL A 385 2.65 -5.50 -44.21
CA VAL A 385 3.26 -6.74 -43.69
C VAL A 385 4.46 -6.46 -42.77
N ASP A 386 4.20 -5.72 -41.68
CA ASP A 386 5.06 -5.73 -40.49
C ASP A 386 4.99 -7.14 -39.87
N THR A 387 5.83 -8.06 -40.37
CA THR A 387 6.03 -9.36 -39.72
C THR A 387 6.80 -9.06 -38.43
N VAL A 388 6.11 -9.10 -37.29
CA VAL A 388 6.75 -8.94 -35.97
C VAL A 388 7.72 -10.10 -35.80
N GLU A 389 9.02 -9.81 -35.92
CA GLU A 389 10.04 -10.81 -35.64
C GLU A 389 10.08 -11.07 -34.13
N GLU A 390 10.26 -12.34 -33.77
CA GLU A 390 10.44 -12.72 -32.37
C GLU A 390 11.77 -12.15 -31.86
N SER A 391 11.71 -11.50 -30.70
CA SER A 391 12.90 -10.98 -30.03
C SER A 391 13.61 -12.06 -29.22
N ILE A 392 14.90 -11.88 -28.93
CA ILE A 392 15.63 -12.77 -28.01
C ILE A 392 15.01 -12.78 -26.61
N LEU A 393 14.38 -11.67 -26.18
CA LEU A 393 13.66 -11.58 -24.92
C LEU A 393 12.41 -12.47 -24.90
N GLU A 394 11.62 -12.49 -25.97
CA GLU A 394 10.43 -13.34 -26.08
C GLU A 394 10.82 -14.82 -26.04
N LEU A 395 11.85 -15.23 -26.80
CA LEU A 395 12.37 -16.60 -26.76
C LEU A 395 12.90 -16.98 -25.37
N ALA A 396 13.66 -16.08 -24.73
CA ALA A 396 14.17 -16.30 -23.38
C ALA A 396 13.03 -16.49 -22.36
N ASN A 397 11.97 -15.67 -22.44
CA ASN A 397 10.81 -15.78 -21.58
C ASN A 397 10.01 -17.07 -21.80
N ILE A 398 10.03 -17.64 -23.00
CA ILE A 398 9.40 -18.95 -23.29
C ILE A 398 10.23 -20.07 -22.68
N GLN A 399 11.55 -20.02 -22.82
CA GLN A 399 12.44 -21.12 -22.45
C GLN A 399 12.82 -21.14 -20.96
N PHE A 400 12.98 -19.97 -20.33
CA PHE A 400 13.55 -19.84 -18.98
C PHE A 400 12.53 -19.32 -17.98
N HIS A 401 12.42 -20.01 -16.84
CA HIS A 401 11.48 -19.68 -15.77
C HIS A 401 12.12 -19.86 -14.39
N PRO A 402 11.76 -19.04 -13.39
CA PRO A 402 10.79 -17.94 -13.47
C PRO A 402 11.38 -16.67 -14.11
N LYS A 403 10.54 -15.89 -14.81
CA LYS A 403 10.90 -14.54 -15.26
C LYS A 403 10.76 -13.55 -14.11
N HIS A 404 11.74 -12.66 -13.97
CA HIS A 404 11.72 -11.61 -12.95
C HIS A 404 11.17 -10.30 -13.54
N ARG A 405 10.16 -9.72 -12.89
CA ARG A 405 9.56 -8.44 -13.30
C ARG A 405 9.93 -7.34 -12.32
N LEU A 406 10.36 -6.21 -12.85
CA LEU A 406 10.52 -4.98 -12.09
C LEU A 406 9.19 -4.24 -12.12
N LEU A 407 8.57 -4.07 -10.96
CA LEU A 407 7.20 -3.53 -10.85
C LEU A 407 7.15 -2.04 -10.50
N TRP A 408 8.22 -1.48 -9.93
CA TRP A 408 8.22 -0.09 -9.48
C TRP A 408 8.45 0.86 -10.65
N HIS A 409 7.50 1.75 -10.87
CA HIS A 409 7.64 2.85 -11.82
C HIS A 409 7.99 4.14 -11.08
N TYR A 410 9.19 4.66 -11.33
CA TYR A 410 9.72 5.86 -10.66
C TYR A 410 10.20 6.95 -11.63
N ARG A 411 9.94 6.80 -12.93
CA ARG A 411 10.28 7.83 -13.95
C ARG A 411 9.35 9.03 -13.89
N SER A 412 8.04 8.77 -13.79
CA SER A 412 7.01 9.80 -13.93
C SER A 412 6.81 10.57 -12.63
N LYS A 413 6.93 11.90 -12.70
CA LYS A 413 6.63 12.83 -11.59
C LYS A 413 5.14 12.98 -11.29
N HIS A 414 4.28 12.53 -12.19
CA HIS A 414 2.83 12.53 -12.03
C HIS A 414 2.25 11.20 -12.50
N GLU A 415 1.32 10.65 -11.72
CA GLU A 415 0.70 9.35 -11.95
C GLU A 415 0.01 9.24 -13.32
N ASP A 416 -0.63 10.33 -13.78
CA ASP A 416 -1.31 10.40 -15.08
C ASP A 416 -0.45 9.95 -16.27
N LEU A 417 0.87 10.17 -16.21
CA LEU A 417 1.77 9.84 -17.32
C LEU A 417 1.87 8.33 -17.57
N ILE A 418 1.78 7.53 -16.50
CA ILE A 418 1.94 6.08 -16.58
C ILE A 418 0.62 5.34 -16.36
N ALA A 419 -0.38 5.96 -15.74
CA ALA A 419 -1.66 5.33 -15.41
C ALA A 419 -2.32 4.68 -16.64
N PHE A 420 -2.27 5.36 -17.79
CA PHE A 420 -2.78 4.82 -19.05
C PHE A 420 -2.08 3.53 -19.49
N SER A 421 -0.74 3.57 -19.61
CA SER A 421 0.04 2.40 -20.00
C SER A 421 -0.07 1.28 -18.98
N ASN A 422 -0.05 1.60 -17.67
CA ASN A 422 -0.22 0.59 -16.63
C ASN A 422 -1.55 -0.15 -16.79
N HIS A 423 -2.64 0.59 -17.01
CA HIS A 423 -3.97 0.02 -17.15
C HIS A 423 -4.13 -0.82 -18.43
N TYR A 424 -3.79 -0.28 -19.61
CA TYR A 424 -4.07 -0.92 -20.90
C TYR A 424 -2.96 -1.86 -21.41
N VAL A 425 -1.75 -1.78 -20.84
CA VAL A 425 -0.58 -2.53 -21.32
C VAL A 425 -0.01 -3.47 -20.26
N TYR A 426 0.06 -3.03 -18.99
CA TYR A 426 0.67 -3.80 -17.90
C TYR A 426 -0.33 -4.37 -16.89
N ASN A 427 -1.63 -4.45 -17.24
CA ASN A 427 -2.68 -5.03 -16.42
C ASN A 427 -2.80 -4.44 -15.00
N SER A 428 -2.41 -3.18 -14.82
CA SER A 428 -2.37 -2.48 -13.53
C SER A 428 -1.44 -3.13 -12.48
N GLU A 429 -0.44 -3.90 -12.92
CA GLU A 429 0.50 -4.58 -12.03
C GLU A 429 1.71 -3.70 -11.63
N LEU A 430 1.96 -2.59 -12.35
CA LEU A 430 3.02 -1.66 -11.94
C LEU A 430 2.60 -0.91 -10.68
N VAL A 431 3.56 -0.77 -9.77
CA VAL A 431 3.46 0.05 -8.57
C VAL A 431 3.73 1.49 -8.97
N ILE A 432 2.70 2.34 -8.91
CA ILE A 432 2.75 3.76 -9.24
C ILE A 432 2.68 4.57 -7.95
N PHE A 433 3.60 5.50 -7.78
CA PHE A 433 3.62 6.40 -6.65
C PHE A 433 2.79 7.66 -6.97
N PRO A 434 1.89 8.10 -6.08
CA PRO A 434 1.10 9.32 -6.29
C PRO A 434 1.99 10.56 -6.23
N SER A 435 1.58 11.65 -6.87
CA SER A 435 2.21 12.97 -6.73
C SER A 435 1.55 13.82 -5.63
N PRO A 436 2.29 14.75 -4.99
CA PRO A 436 1.76 15.60 -3.92
C PRO A 436 0.88 16.76 -4.44
N GLY A 437 0.94 17.08 -5.72
CA GLY A 437 0.19 18.20 -6.30
C GLY A 437 -1.13 17.75 -6.89
N SER A 438 -2.19 18.55 -6.73
CA SER A 438 -3.31 18.45 -7.68
C SER A 438 -2.79 18.92 -9.02
N ALA A 439 -2.96 18.13 -10.08
CA ALA A 439 -2.47 18.41 -11.43
C ALA A 439 -2.40 19.92 -11.74
N LYS A 440 -1.21 20.52 -11.57
CA LYS A 440 -0.91 21.77 -12.25
C LYS A 440 -1.15 21.48 -13.73
N ASP A 441 -1.66 22.44 -14.49
CA ASP A 441 -1.74 22.31 -15.97
C ASP A 441 -0.36 22.00 -16.60
N GLU A 442 0.71 22.11 -15.82
CA GLU A 442 2.12 21.87 -16.12
C GLU A 442 2.61 20.41 -15.86
N LEU A 443 1.79 19.53 -15.27
CA LEU A 443 2.12 18.13 -14.98
C LEU A 443 1.06 17.14 -15.49
N GLY A 444 1.49 15.92 -15.78
CA GLY A 444 0.60 14.86 -16.25
C GLY A 444 0.31 14.96 -17.76
N VAL A 445 -0.88 14.53 -18.17
CA VAL A 445 -1.28 14.52 -19.59
C VAL A 445 -2.29 15.63 -19.90
N SER A 446 -2.20 16.20 -21.10
CA SER A 446 -3.20 17.12 -21.62
C SER A 446 -3.34 17.00 -23.14
N LEU A 447 -4.44 17.55 -23.68
CA LEU A 447 -4.75 17.51 -25.10
C LEU A 447 -5.13 18.88 -25.63
N VAL A 448 -4.50 19.28 -26.72
CA VAL A 448 -4.79 20.49 -27.50
C VAL A 448 -5.49 20.09 -28.79
N ARG A 449 -6.71 20.60 -28.97
CA ARG A 449 -7.47 20.43 -30.21
C ARG A 449 -7.01 21.44 -31.25
N VAL A 450 -6.67 20.93 -32.43
CA VAL A 450 -6.31 21.73 -33.60
C VAL A 450 -7.38 21.51 -34.67
N ASN A 451 -7.80 22.56 -35.36
CA ASN A 451 -8.74 22.46 -36.47
C ASN A 451 -7.99 22.34 -37.81
N GLY A 452 -7.05 21.40 -37.87
CA GLY A 452 -6.19 21.16 -39.03
C GLY A 452 -6.76 20.15 -40.00
N ARG A 453 -6.19 20.13 -41.21
CA ARG A 453 -6.55 19.17 -42.26
C ARG A 453 -5.36 18.31 -42.63
N PHE A 454 -5.59 17.01 -42.82
CA PHE A 454 -4.58 16.07 -43.26
C PHE A 454 -4.55 16.02 -44.79
N GLN A 455 -3.46 16.50 -45.38
CA GLN A 455 -3.31 16.60 -46.83
C GLN A 455 -1.88 16.20 -47.23
N ARG A 456 -1.77 15.28 -48.19
CA ARG A 456 -0.46 14.82 -48.73
C ARG A 456 0.53 14.37 -47.63
N GLY A 457 0.03 13.68 -46.61
CA GLY A 457 0.86 13.16 -45.52
C GLY A 457 1.20 14.15 -44.42
N ILE A 458 0.73 15.40 -44.48
CA ILE A 458 1.03 16.44 -43.48
C ILE A 458 -0.23 17.17 -43.01
N ASN A 459 -0.12 17.86 -41.88
CA ASN A 459 -1.14 18.75 -41.32
C ASN A 459 -0.49 20.08 -40.95
N PRO A 460 -0.47 21.05 -41.89
CA PRO A 460 0.24 22.33 -41.71
C PRO A 460 -0.28 23.17 -40.54
N THR A 461 -1.58 23.11 -40.25
CA THR A 461 -2.18 23.85 -39.13
C THR A 461 -1.67 23.32 -37.79
N GLU A 462 -1.51 22.00 -37.67
CA GLU A 462 -0.92 21.37 -36.49
C GLU A 462 0.58 21.67 -36.38
N VAL A 463 1.34 21.70 -37.49
CA VAL A 463 2.74 22.16 -37.47
C VAL A 463 2.84 23.56 -36.87
N GLN A 464 2.00 24.50 -37.31
CA GLN A 464 2.03 25.87 -36.78
C GLN A 464 1.65 25.93 -35.30
N ALA A 465 0.57 25.24 -34.91
CA ALA A 465 0.15 25.19 -33.50
C ALA A 465 1.22 24.58 -32.58
N MET A 466 1.89 23.52 -33.04
CA MET A 466 3.00 22.91 -32.30
C MET A 466 4.22 23.84 -32.25
N ALA A 467 4.60 24.45 -33.36
CA ALA A 467 5.74 25.38 -33.41
C ALA A 467 5.53 26.60 -32.49
N ASP A 468 4.30 27.14 -32.44
CA ASP A 468 3.92 28.20 -31.49
C ASP A 468 4.04 27.75 -30.03
N ALA A 469 3.59 26.52 -29.73
CA ALA A 469 3.70 25.97 -28.39
C ALA A 469 5.16 25.68 -28.00
N ILE A 470 5.99 25.21 -28.94
CA ILE A 470 7.42 24.95 -28.73
C ILE A 470 8.14 26.26 -28.43
N GLU A 471 7.93 27.30 -29.24
CA GLU A 471 8.52 28.62 -29.01
C GLU A 471 8.11 29.18 -27.64
N LYS A 472 6.81 29.15 -27.32
CA LYS A 472 6.32 29.60 -26.01
C LYS A 472 6.95 28.81 -24.85
N PHE A 473 7.05 27.49 -24.97
CA PHE A 473 7.67 26.63 -23.95
C PHE A 473 9.14 26.99 -23.72
N MET A 474 9.91 27.17 -24.80
CA MET A 474 11.33 27.50 -24.71
C MET A 474 11.54 28.88 -24.06
N GLU A 475 10.60 29.81 -24.24
CA GLU A 475 10.66 31.14 -23.62
C GLU A 475 10.21 31.17 -22.15
N GLU A 476 9.11 30.49 -21.82
CA GLU A 476 8.47 30.58 -20.49
C GLU A 476 8.99 29.53 -19.50
N THR A 477 9.41 28.37 -19.98
CA THR A 477 9.86 27.24 -19.17
C THR A 477 11.24 26.71 -19.56
N PRO A 478 12.28 27.56 -19.67
CA PRO A 478 13.61 27.15 -20.17
C PRO A 478 14.39 26.20 -19.22
N HIS A 479 13.83 25.91 -18.04
CA HIS A 479 14.42 25.06 -17.02
C HIS A 479 14.00 23.59 -17.12
N ARG A 480 13.07 23.25 -18.02
CA ARG A 480 12.61 21.88 -18.31
C ARG A 480 13.04 21.48 -19.72
N SER A 481 13.45 20.24 -19.93
CA SER A 481 13.83 19.72 -21.24
C SER A 481 12.60 19.38 -22.09
N LEU A 482 12.72 19.48 -23.43
CA LEU A 482 11.61 19.28 -24.37
C LEU A 482 11.98 18.29 -25.46
N GLY A 483 11.09 17.33 -25.70
CA GLY A 483 11.12 16.44 -26.86
C GLY A 483 9.83 16.54 -27.64
N VAL A 484 9.91 16.44 -28.95
CA VAL A 484 8.75 16.50 -29.84
C VAL A 484 8.66 15.22 -30.64
N ALA A 485 7.49 14.60 -30.59
CA ALA A 485 7.17 13.36 -31.27
C ALA A 485 6.02 13.59 -32.26
N VAL A 486 6.14 13.08 -33.47
CA VAL A 486 5.04 13.09 -34.45
C VAL A 486 4.86 11.72 -35.09
N MET A 487 3.64 11.43 -35.56
CA MET A 487 3.30 10.07 -36.00
C MET A 487 3.96 9.64 -37.32
N ASN A 488 4.41 10.58 -38.15
CA ASN A 488 5.04 10.25 -39.43
C ASN A 488 6.27 11.14 -39.75
N GLN A 489 7.09 10.67 -40.70
CA GLN A 489 8.32 11.35 -41.09
C GLN A 489 8.07 12.68 -41.82
N ALA A 490 7.08 12.75 -42.71
CA ALA A 490 6.80 13.97 -43.47
C ALA A 490 6.42 15.17 -42.58
N GLN A 491 5.63 14.95 -41.52
CA GLN A 491 5.31 15.99 -40.54
C GLN A 491 6.54 16.36 -39.71
N MET A 492 7.39 15.38 -39.37
CA MET A 492 8.62 15.60 -38.60
C MET A 492 9.53 16.58 -39.32
N GLU A 493 9.80 16.35 -40.61
CA GLU A 493 10.66 17.21 -41.43
C GLU A 493 10.09 18.63 -41.56
N GLN A 494 8.77 18.78 -41.72
CA GLN A 494 8.11 20.09 -41.78
C GLN A 494 8.20 20.85 -40.46
N LEU A 495 7.98 20.16 -39.34
CA LEU A 495 8.05 20.78 -38.01
C LEU A 495 9.49 21.14 -37.64
N ASP A 496 10.45 20.27 -37.93
CA ASP A 496 11.88 20.52 -37.69
C ASP A 496 12.37 21.74 -38.50
N ALA A 497 11.99 21.85 -39.77
CA ALA A 497 12.31 23.01 -40.60
C ALA A 497 11.69 24.31 -40.06
N GLU A 498 10.46 24.26 -39.56
CA GLU A 498 9.79 25.42 -38.97
C GLU A 498 10.43 25.85 -37.64
N VAL A 499 10.82 24.89 -36.78
CA VAL A 499 11.56 25.17 -35.54
C VAL A 499 12.94 25.76 -35.86
N ALA A 500 13.67 25.23 -36.84
CA ALA A 500 14.94 25.78 -37.30
C ALA A 500 14.79 27.22 -37.80
N ARG A 501 13.72 27.51 -38.56
CA ARG A 501 13.40 28.87 -39.01
C ARG A 501 13.19 29.82 -37.83
N ARG A 502 12.42 29.42 -36.82
CA ARG A 502 12.17 30.24 -35.61
C ARG A 502 13.44 30.45 -34.77
N THR A 503 14.26 29.41 -34.64
CA THR A 503 15.57 29.46 -33.98
C THR A 503 16.48 30.52 -34.62
N SER A 504 16.45 30.66 -35.95
CA SER A 504 17.28 31.64 -36.67
C SER A 504 16.93 33.11 -36.39
N VAL A 505 15.71 33.38 -35.92
CA VAL A 505 15.19 34.75 -35.69
C VAL A 505 14.94 35.07 -34.22
N ASN A 506 14.80 34.05 -33.36
CA ASN A 506 14.55 34.21 -31.92
C ASN A 506 15.73 33.68 -31.11
N LYS A 507 16.51 34.59 -30.53
CA LYS A 507 17.70 34.24 -29.74
C LYS A 507 17.36 33.37 -28.52
N LYS A 508 16.20 33.53 -27.88
CA LYS A 508 15.84 32.73 -26.70
C LYS A 508 15.71 31.24 -27.03
N ILE A 509 15.19 30.93 -28.21
CA ILE A 509 15.08 29.56 -28.72
C ILE A 509 16.48 28.97 -28.94
N ALA A 510 17.37 29.73 -29.58
CA ALA A 510 18.76 29.31 -29.78
C ALA A 510 19.48 29.06 -28.44
N ASP A 511 19.38 30.00 -27.50
CA ASP A 511 19.98 29.88 -26.17
C ASP A 511 19.43 28.64 -25.41
N TYR A 512 18.15 28.31 -25.58
CA TYR A 512 17.55 27.10 -25.00
C TYR A 512 18.14 25.81 -25.60
N ILE A 513 18.23 25.73 -26.94
CA ILE A 513 18.75 24.55 -27.63
C ILE A 513 20.22 24.32 -27.24
N ASP A 514 21.05 25.37 -27.31
CA ASP A 514 22.47 25.32 -26.96
C ASP A 514 22.67 24.88 -25.50
N LYS A 515 21.84 25.40 -24.58
CA LYS A 515 21.87 25.02 -23.17
C LYS A 515 21.69 23.52 -22.99
N TRP A 516 20.66 22.93 -23.60
CA TRP A 516 20.34 21.51 -23.43
C TRP A 516 21.23 20.58 -24.25
N GLU A 517 21.85 21.09 -25.32
CA GLU A 517 22.91 20.36 -26.04
C GLU A 517 24.19 20.26 -25.21
N ALA A 518 24.52 21.30 -24.44
CA ALA A 518 25.68 21.31 -23.54
C ALA A 518 25.43 20.61 -22.19
N HIS A 519 24.16 20.48 -21.78
CA HIS A 519 23.79 19.89 -20.50
C HIS A 519 24.01 18.37 -20.51
N GLU A 520 24.70 17.84 -19.50
CA GLU A 520 24.97 16.40 -19.32
C GLU A 520 25.41 15.69 -20.63
N GLU A 521 26.37 16.28 -21.35
CA GLU A 521 26.88 15.72 -22.63
C GLU A 521 25.80 15.55 -23.72
N GLY A 522 24.71 16.31 -23.64
CA GLY A 522 23.62 16.33 -24.60
C GLY A 522 22.58 15.22 -24.38
N LEU A 523 22.58 14.56 -23.22
CA LEU A 523 21.58 13.53 -22.87
C LEU A 523 20.13 14.07 -22.94
N GLU A 524 19.94 15.34 -22.58
CA GLU A 524 18.63 16.01 -22.55
C GLU A 524 18.41 17.04 -23.68
N LYS A 525 19.18 16.95 -24.77
CA LYS A 525 19.07 17.88 -25.92
C LYS A 525 17.66 17.96 -26.52
N PHE A 526 17.27 19.11 -27.05
CA PHE A 526 16.02 19.22 -27.80
C PHE A 526 15.99 18.27 -29.02
N PHE A 527 14.83 17.71 -29.35
CA PHE A 527 14.65 16.92 -30.56
C PHE A 527 13.23 17.03 -31.15
N VAL A 528 13.15 16.83 -32.47
CA VAL A 528 11.92 16.52 -33.20
C VAL A 528 12.10 15.16 -33.87
N LYS A 529 11.29 14.17 -33.49
CA LYS A 529 11.42 12.77 -33.93
C LYS A 529 10.07 12.19 -34.34
N ASN A 530 10.11 11.16 -35.16
CA ASN A 530 8.92 10.37 -35.48
C ASN A 530 8.72 9.24 -34.45
N LEU A 531 7.55 8.59 -34.49
CA LEU A 531 7.18 7.48 -33.61
C LEU A 531 8.22 6.33 -33.59
N GLU A 532 8.96 6.14 -34.67
CA GLU A 532 9.93 5.05 -34.81
C GLU A 532 11.31 5.35 -34.20
N SER A 533 11.67 6.63 -34.09
CA SER A 533 13.02 7.07 -33.72
C SER A 533 13.14 7.62 -32.30
N ILE A 534 12.01 7.78 -31.58
CA ILE A 534 11.95 8.35 -30.23
C ILE A 534 12.40 7.40 -29.11
N GLN A 535 12.71 6.16 -29.44
CA GLN A 535 12.97 5.14 -28.44
C GLN A 535 14.30 5.39 -27.72
N GLY A 536 14.30 5.16 -26.40
CA GLY A 536 15.45 5.43 -25.52
C GLY A 536 15.55 6.89 -25.10
N ASP A 537 14.93 7.82 -25.83
CA ASP A 537 14.87 9.23 -25.41
C ASP A 537 13.79 9.47 -24.36
N GLU A 538 14.05 10.38 -23.44
CA GLU A 538 13.11 10.84 -22.43
C GLU A 538 13.35 12.32 -22.14
N ARG A 539 12.30 13.09 -21.88
CA ARG A 539 12.40 14.53 -21.57
C ARG A 539 11.45 14.88 -20.44
N ASP A 540 11.69 16.01 -19.79
CA ASP A 540 10.76 16.53 -18.80
C ASP A 540 9.38 16.70 -19.42
N VAL A 541 9.34 17.29 -20.62
CA VAL A 541 8.12 17.51 -21.39
C VAL A 541 8.20 16.86 -22.76
N ILE A 542 7.14 16.16 -23.15
CA ILE A 542 6.97 15.61 -24.50
C ILE A 542 5.74 16.21 -25.17
N PHE A 543 5.93 16.83 -26.33
CA PHE A 543 4.84 17.22 -27.21
C PHE A 543 4.61 16.15 -28.25
N VAL A 544 3.36 15.74 -28.43
CA VAL A 544 2.95 14.69 -29.37
C VAL A 544 2.02 15.28 -30.42
N GLY A 545 2.43 15.30 -31.68
CA GLY A 545 1.56 15.64 -32.80
C GLY A 545 0.97 14.39 -33.44
N THR A 546 -0.37 14.29 -33.49
CA THR A 546 -1.04 13.14 -34.12
C THR A 546 -0.99 13.19 -35.64
N VAL A 547 -0.80 14.36 -36.25
CA VAL A 547 -0.80 14.61 -37.70
C VAL A 547 -2.18 14.44 -38.37
N TYR A 548 -2.97 13.44 -37.97
CA TYR A 548 -4.19 13.06 -38.67
C TYR A 548 -5.36 14.01 -38.41
N GLY A 549 -6.26 14.10 -39.39
CA GLY A 549 -7.46 14.94 -39.35
C GLY A 549 -8.31 14.73 -40.60
N ARG A 550 -9.34 15.57 -40.79
CA ARG A 550 -10.16 15.54 -42.01
C ARG A 550 -9.34 15.97 -43.24
N ASP A 551 -9.62 15.41 -44.41
CA ASP A 551 -9.01 15.83 -45.67
C ASP A 551 -9.60 17.17 -46.19
N ALA A 552 -9.25 17.55 -47.44
CA ALA A 552 -9.77 18.77 -48.04
C ALA A 552 -11.29 18.72 -48.28
N GLU A 553 -11.83 17.52 -48.49
CA GLU A 553 -13.23 17.18 -48.74
C GLU A 553 -14.03 16.96 -47.44
N GLY A 554 -13.40 17.03 -46.26
CA GLY A 554 -14.02 16.88 -44.95
C GLY A 554 -14.14 15.43 -44.45
N LYS A 555 -13.58 14.46 -45.17
CA LYS A 555 -13.61 13.05 -44.82
C LYS A 555 -12.45 12.67 -43.91
N PHE A 556 -12.72 11.82 -42.92
CA PHE A 556 -11.70 11.30 -42.00
C PHE A 556 -11.36 9.85 -42.36
N TYR A 557 -10.08 9.58 -42.60
CA TYR A 557 -9.57 8.24 -42.88
C TYR A 557 -8.77 7.72 -41.68
N GLN A 558 -9.14 6.55 -41.17
CA GLN A 558 -8.47 5.90 -40.04
C GLN A 558 -7.27 5.02 -40.50
N ARG A 559 -6.38 5.62 -41.30
CA ARG A 559 -5.15 5.01 -41.81
C ARG A 559 -3.96 5.66 -41.13
N PHE A 560 -3.56 5.12 -39.98
CA PHE A 560 -2.52 5.67 -39.12
C PHE A 560 -1.15 5.01 -39.33
N GLY A 561 -0.92 4.49 -40.54
CA GLY A 561 0.33 3.82 -40.93
C GLY A 561 0.73 2.73 -39.93
N PRO A 562 1.94 2.77 -39.35
CA PRO A 562 2.44 1.74 -38.43
C PRO A 562 1.58 1.49 -37.18
N ILE A 563 0.72 2.44 -36.80
CA ILE A 563 -0.20 2.26 -35.66
C ILE A 563 -1.29 1.25 -35.99
N ASN A 564 -1.68 1.10 -37.25
CA ASN A 564 -2.69 0.12 -37.67
C ASN A 564 -2.16 -1.32 -37.73
N GLY A 565 -0.83 -1.50 -37.72
CA GLY A 565 -0.18 -2.81 -37.78
C GLY A 565 -0.15 -3.55 -36.45
N ALA A 566 0.34 -4.79 -36.46
CA ALA A 566 0.39 -5.68 -35.30
C ALA A 566 1.24 -5.12 -34.13
N SER A 567 2.27 -4.33 -34.42
CA SER A 567 3.14 -3.69 -33.43
C SER A 567 2.63 -2.31 -32.95
N GLY A 568 1.51 -1.82 -33.48
CA GLY A 568 1.02 -0.46 -33.22
C GLY A 568 0.81 -0.14 -31.74
N LYS A 569 0.30 -1.12 -30.97
CA LYS A 569 0.16 -1.01 -29.50
C LYS A 569 1.49 -0.75 -28.80
N ARG A 570 2.54 -1.48 -29.19
CA ARG A 570 3.90 -1.37 -28.62
C ARG A 570 4.53 0.00 -28.94
N ARG A 571 4.36 0.48 -30.18
CA ARG A 571 4.82 1.81 -30.61
C ARG A 571 4.20 2.93 -29.77
N LEU A 572 2.88 2.86 -29.55
CA LEU A 572 2.18 3.83 -28.71
C LEU A 572 2.60 3.75 -27.23
N ASN A 573 2.79 2.55 -26.69
CA ASN A 573 3.28 2.40 -25.31
C ASN A 573 4.68 3.01 -25.13
N VAL A 574 5.56 2.86 -26.12
CA VAL A 574 6.85 3.56 -26.16
C VAL A 574 6.62 5.06 -26.11
N LEU A 575 5.80 5.63 -26.98
CA LEU A 575 5.55 7.08 -27.01
C LEU A 575 5.01 7.63 -25.68
N PHE A 576 3.99 6.98 -25.11
CA PHE A 576 3.30 7.46 -23.91
C PHE A 576 4.15 7.38 -22.63
N SER A 577 5.28 6.67 -22.66
CA SER A 577 6.20 6.51 -21.52
C SER A 577 7.47 7.39 -21.59
N ARG A 578 7.55 8.34 -22.54
CA ARG A 578 8.74 9.20 -22.76
C ARG A 578 8.80 10.46 -21.89
N ALA A 579 7.68 10.91 -21.35
CA ALA A 579 7.64 12.11 -20.51
C ALA A 579 7.95 11.80 -19.05
N LYS A 580 8.83 12.59 -18.44
CA LYS A 580 9.09 12.55 -16.98
C LYS A 580 8.05 13.36 -16.22
N GLU A 581 7.60 14.49 -16.75
CA GLU A 581 6.75 15.43 -16.01
C GLU A 581 5.44 15.79 -16.71
N GLN A 582 5.47 16.01 -18.03
CA GLN A 582 4.29 16.45 -18.78
C GLN A 582 4.26 15.90 -20.20
N MET A 583 3.06 15.52 -20.67
CA MET A 583 2.81 15.17 -22.06
C MET A 583 1.64 15.98 -22.62
N VAL A 584 1.87 16.67 -23.74
CA VAL A 584 0.84 17.47 -24.42
C VAL A 584 0.58 16.88 -25.80
N THR A 585 -0.65 16.40 -26.02
CA THR A 585 -1.05 15.80 -27.31
C THR A 585 -1.79 16.84 -28.16
N PHE A 586 -1.27 17.15 -29.34
CA PHE A 586 -1.90 18.00 -30.36
C PHE A 586 -2.61 17.12 -31.37
N THR A 587 -3.88 17.39 -31.64
CA THR A 587 -4.65 16.55 -32.57
C THR A 587 -5.73 17.30 -33.34
N SER A 588 -5.83 16.96 -34.63
CA SER A 588 -6.95 17.35 -35.51
C SER A 588 -7.94 16.22 -35.76
N ILE A 589 -7.83 15.10 -35.04
CA ILE A 589 -8.70 13.93 -35.20
C ILE A 589 -10.12 14.24 -34.70
N PRO A 590 -11.17 14.12 -35.54
CA PRO A 590 -12.56 14.22 -35.08
C PRO A 590 -12.91 12.97 -34.26
N MET A 591 -13.09 13.12 -32.95
CA MET A 591 -13.29 11.95 -32.06
C MET A 591 -14.64 11.28 -32.27
N GLU A 592 -15.62 12.06 -32.70
CA GLU A 592 -16.96 11.61 -33.07
C GLU A 592 -16.96 10.68 -34.29
N ASP A 593 -15.97 10.81 -35.19
CA ASP A 593 -15.85 9.98 -36.39
C ASP A 593 -14.75 8.90 -36.26
N PHE A 594 -14.07 8.85 -35.09
CA PHE A 594 -13.02 7.87 -34.83
C PHE A 594 -13.62 6.57 -34.29
N HIS A 595 -13.82 5.60 -35.18
CA HIS A 595 -14.34 4.27 -34.88
C HIS A 595 -13.36 3.17 -35.33
N PRO A 596 -12.35 2.84 -34.52
CA PRO A 596 -11.41 1.78 -34.84
C PRO A 596 -12.11 0.42 -34.84
N GLN A 597 -11.70 -0.47 -35.73
CA GLN A 597 -12.14 -1.87 -35.70
C GLN A 597 -11.63 -2.55 -34.42
N PRO A 598 -12.43 -3.40 -33.75
CA PRO A 598 -12.00 -4.07 -32.51
C PRO A 598 -10.73 -4.92 -32.65
N THR A 599 -10.43 -5.41 -33.86
CA THR A 599 -9.24 -6.19 -34.16
C THR A 599 -7.97 -5.36 -34.30
N ASN A 600 -8.09 -4.02 -34.42
CA ASN A 600 -6.96 -3.12 -34.55
C ASN A 600 -6.59 -2.53 -33.18
N GLU A 601 -5.82 -3.30 -32.41
CA GLU A 601 -5.44 -2.90 -31.04
C GLU A 601 -4.73 -1.55 -30.99
N GLY A 602 -3.87 -1.24 -31.97
CA GLY A 602 -3.14 0.03 -32.03
C GLY A 602 -4.07 1.22 -32.20
N ALA A 603 -4.98 1.18 -33.19
CA ALA A 603 -5.96 2.24 -33.40
C ALA A 603 -6.96 2.36 -32.23
N THR A 604 -7.36 1.24 -31.60
CA THR A 604 -8.20 1.24 -30.40
C THR A 604 -7.48 1.90 -29.22
N LEU A 605 -6.22 1.53 -28.97
CA LEU A 605 -5.43 2.15 -27.90
C LEU A 605 -5.22 3.64 -28.16
N PHE A 606 -4.97 4.03 -29.43
CA PHE A 606 -4.80 5.42 -29.80
C PHE A 606 -6.05 6.26 -29.52
N LYS A 607 -7.23 5.75 -29.87
CA LYS A 607 -8.49 6.42 -29.52
C LYS A 607 -8.63 6.62 -28.00
N ARG A 608 -8.38 5.56 -27.22
CA ARG A 608 -8.43 5.63 -25.75
C ARG A 608 -7.44 6.64 -25.19
N TRP A 609 -6.25 6.76 -25.78
CA TRP A 609 -5.26 7.76 -25.38
C TRP A 609 -5.77 9.19 -25.58
N LEU A 610 -6.44 9.47 -26.69
CA LEU A 610 -7.01 10.80 -26.96
C LEU A 610 -8.16 11.12 -25.99
N GLU A 611 -9.00 10.14 -25.66
CA GLU A 611 -10.04 10.28 -24.63
C GLU A 611 -9.43 10.53 -23.25
N TYR A 612 -8.39 9.76 -22.90
CA TYR A 612 -7.66 9.89 -21.65
C TYR A 612 -6.95 11.23 -21.53
N SER A 613 -6.17 11.64 -22.53
CA SER A 613 -5.46 12.93 -22.54
C SER A 613 -6.41 14.13 -22.47
N ALA A 614 -7.66 14.00 -22.94
CA ALA A 614 -8.66 15.05 -22.86
C ALA A 614 -9.42 15.08 -21.52
N THR A 615 -9.61 13.93 -20.86
CA THR A 615 -10.51 13.81 -19.70
C THR A 615 -9.82 13.41 -18.40
N LYS A 616 -8.59 12.90 -18.48
CA LYS A 616 -7.83 12.22 -17.41
C LYS A 616 -8.56 11.03 -16.79
N ARG A 617 -9.54 10.46 -17.50
CA ARG A 617 -10.34 9.32 -17.04
C ARG A 617 -10.01 8.10 -17.87
N LEU A 618 -9.60 7.02 -17.20
CA LEU A 618 -9.48 5.71 -17.82
C LEU A 618 -10.90 5.23 -18.18
N GLY A 619 -11.10 4.84 -19.44
CA GLY A 619 -12.38 4.34 -19.93
C GLY A 619 -12.68 2.97 -19.31
N GLU A 620 -13.91 2.82 -18.81
CA GLU A 620 -14.40 1.80 -17.88
C GLU A 620 -14.01 2.08 -16.42
N LYS A 621 -15.01 2.00 -15.52
CA LYS A 621 -14.85 2.29 -14.10
C LYS A 621 -13.63 1.52 -13.60
N PRO A 622 -12.63 2.18 -12.99
CA PRO A 622 -11.62 1.43 -12.25
C PRO A 622 -12.38 0.49 -11.31
N GLN A 623 -11.98 -0.78 -11.28
CA GLN A 623 -12.32 -1.60 -10.12
C GLN A 623 -11.89 -0.78 -8.92
N ASN A 624 -12.85 -0.39 -8.09
CA ASN A 624 -12.56 0.34 -6.87
C ASN A 624 -11.47 -0.45 -6.15
N HIS A 625 -10.27 0.11 -6.06
CA HIS A 625 -9.40 -0.29 -4.97
C HIS A 625 -10.14 0.19 -3.73
N ASP A 626 -10.81 -0.73 -3.04
CA ASP A 626 -11.69 -0.48 -1.88
C ASP A 626 -10.98 0.26 -0.70
N ARG A 627 -9.70 0.58 -0.85
CA ARG A 627 -8.87 1.34 0.11
C ARG A 627 -8.91 2.85 -0.07
N ALA A 628 -9.20 3.37 -1.26
CA ALA A 628 -9.14 4.80 -1.51
C ALA A 628 -10.24 5.54 -0.72
N GLY A 629 -9.83 6.36 0.26
CA GLY A 629 -10.73 7.24 1.02
C GLY A 629 -11.17 6.74 2.40
N PHE A 630 -10.71 5.56 2.85
CA PHE A 630 -10.94 5.08 4.22
C PHE A 630 -9.61 4.77 4.92
N PRO A 631 -9.46 5.11 6.22
CA PRO A 631 -8.28 4.72 6.99
C PRO A 631 -8.19 3.20 7.17
N ASP A 632 -6.98 2.66 7.21
CA ASP A 632 -6.73 1.21 7.35
C ASP A 632 -6.73 0.76 8.83
N SER A 633 -6.64 1.71 9.77
CA SER A 633 -6.56 1.42 11.20
C SER A 633 -7.21 2.49 12.11
N PRO A 634 -7.70 2.13 13.31
CA PRO A 634 -8.14 3.10 14.32
C PRO A 634 -7.04 4.09 14.75
N PHE A 635 -5.79 3.68 14.61
CA PHE A 635 -4.64 4.56 14.84
C PHE A 635 -4.58 5.69 13.81
N GLU A 636 -4.76 5.38 12.52
CA GLU A 636 -4.86 6.40 11.46
C GLU A 636 -6.05 7.32 11.67
N GLU A 637 -7.21 6.80 12.10
CA GLU A 637 -8.39 7.61 12.44
C GLU A 637 -8.05 8.68 13.49
N HIS A 638 -7.39 8.29 14.58
CA HIS A 638 -6.94 9.24 15.61
C HIS A 638 -5.95 10.28 15.08
N VAL A 639 -5.04 9.89 14.19
CA VAL A 639 -4.08 10.83 13.57
C VAL A 639 -4.81 11.81 12.64
N ILE A 640 -5.75 11.33 11.83
CA ILE A 640 -6.60 12.13 10.93
C ILE A 640 -7.38 13.18 11.73
N GLU A 641 -8.04 12.76 12.82
CA GLU A 641 -8.74 13.67 13.73
C GLU A 641 -7.81 14.73 14.32
N ALA A 642 -6.60 14.33 14.73
CA ALA A 642 -5.61 15.26 15.26
C ALA A 642 -5.21 16.29 14.21
N ILE A 643 -4.89 15.89 12.98
CA ILE A 643 -4.55 16.78 11.86
C ILE A 643 -5.70 17.74 11.56
N ASN A 644 -6.92 17.23 11.45
CA ASN A 644 -8.13 18.03 11.20
C ASN A 644 -8.35 19.08 12.30
N SER A 645 -8.16 18.69 13.57
CA SER A 645 -8.31 19.60 14.71
C SER A 645 -7.23 20.71 14.78
N LEU A 646 -6.16 20.59 13.99
CA LEU A 646 -5.11 21.60 13.86
C LEU A 646 -5.40 22.63 12.75
N GLY A 647 -6.52 22.50 12.02
CA GLY A 647 -6.92 23.41 10.93
C GLY A 647 -6.44 22.96 9.54
N PHE A 648 -5.91 21.75 9.42
CA PHE A 648 -5.54 21.13 8.15
C PHE A 648 -6.64 20.19 7.68
N GLU A 649 -6.57 19.72 6.44
CA GLU A 649 -7.45 18.68 5.89
C GLU A 649 -6.64 17.40 5.67
N ALA A 650 -6.95 16.36 6.43
CA ALA A 650 -6.36 15.03 6.26
C ALA A 650 -7.18 14.20 5.26
N VAL A 651 -6.50 13.66 4.27
CA VAL A 651 -7.06 12.76 3.24
C VAL A 651 -6.44 11.38 3.43
N PRO A 652 -7.22 10.36 3.84
CA PRO A 652 -6.69 9.01 3.99
C PRO A 652 -6.38 8.35 2.64
N GLN A 653 -5.38 7.49 2.64
CA GLN A 653 -5.02 6.59 1.54
C GLN A 653 -4.89 7.32 0.20
N VAL A 654 -3.96 8.28 0.15
CA VAL A 654 -3.64 9.03 -1.08
C VAL A 654 -2.78 8.17 -1.98
N GLY A 655 -3.28 7.77 -3.13
CA GLY A 655 -2.60 6.81 -3.98
C GLY A 655 -3.33 6.44 -5.27
N VAL A 656 -2.64 5.67 -6.09
CA VAL A 656 -3.18 5.05 -7.31
C VAL A 656 -2.75 3.58 -7.35
N SER A 657 -3.63 2.71 -7.85
CA SER A 657 -3.37 1.27 -7.97
C SER A 657 -3.05 0.61 -6.61
N SER A 658 -1.92 -0.09 -6.48
CA SER A 658 -1.52 -0.89 -5.32
C SER A 658 -0.75 -0.11 -4.25
N TYR A 659 -0.52 1.19 -4.45
CA TYR A 659 0.33 2.00 -3.57
C TYR A 659 -0.40 3.22 -3.03
N PHE A 660 -0.35 3.38 -1.71
CA PHE A 660 -0.99 4.48 -0.98
C PHE A 660 -0.03 5.07 0.05
N ILE A 661 -0.13 6.39 0.22
CA ILE A 661 0.36 7.13 1.39
C ILE A 661 -0.77 7.15 2.39
N ASP A 662 -0.49 6.79 3.64
CA ASP A 662 -1.52 6.56 4.66
C ASP A 662 -2.40 7.79 4.83
N ILE A 663 -1.81 8.99 4.92
CA ILE A 663 -2.57 10.24 5.01
C ILE A 663 -1.86 11.35 4.22
N GLY A 664 -2.54 11.98 3.27
CA GLY A 664 -2.09 13.24 2.67
C GLY A 664 -2.68 14.44 3.40
N VAL A 665 -1.88 15.49 3.61
CA VAL A 665 -2.33 16.70 4.33
C VAL A 665 -2.47 17.87 3.38
N LYS A 666 -3.63 18.52 3.35
CA LYS A 666 -3.93 19.74 2.61
C LYS A 666 -4.19 20.91 3.56
N HIS A 667 -4.23 22.12 3.01
CA HIS A 667 -4.62 23.32 3.75
C HIS A 667 -5.42 24.29 2.88
N PRO A 668 -6.51 24.92 3.38
CA PRO A 668 -7.35 25.81 2.58
C PRO A 668 -6.62 27.00 1.95
N THR A 669 -5.55 27.51 2.57
CA THR A 669 -4.74 28.61 2.02
C THR A 669 -3.74 28.17 0.95
N TYR A 670 -3.60 26.87 0.72
CA TYR A 670 -2.74 26.28 -0.30
C TYR A 670 -3.58 25.36 -1.20
N PRO A 671 -4.27 25.91 -2.22
CA PRO A 671 -5.19 25.14 -3.06
C PRO A 671 -4.47 24.29 -4.13
N PHE A 672 -3.14 24.17 -4.09
CA PHE A 672 -2.33 23.55 -5.13
C PHE A 672 -2.02 22.07 -4.87
N GLY A 673 -2.51 21.48 -3.78
CA GLY A 673 -2.35 20.06 -3.47
C GLY A 673 -2.04 19.79 -2.00
N TYR A 674 -1.30 18.71 -1.78
CA TYR A 674 -0.81 18.27 -0.48
C TYR A 674 0.46 19.03 -0.08
N ILE A 675 0.55 19.42 1.19
CA ILE A 675 1.73 20.08 1.78
C ILE A 675 2.72 19.07 2.39
N CYS A 676 2.23 17.88 2.75
CA CYS A 676 3.03 16.75 3.22
C CYS A 676 2.22 15.45 3.12
N GLY A 677 2.93 14.32 3.15
CA GLY A 677 2.37 12.99 3.41
C GLY A 677 2.70 12.58 4.83
N VAL A 678 1.79 11.86 5.50
CA VAL A 678 2.02 11.28 6.81
C VAL A 678 2.02 9.76 6.66
N GLU A 679 3.07 9.13 7.19
CA GLU A 679 3.22 7.67 7.21
C GLU A 679 3.12 7.17 8.65
N CYS A 680 2.21 6.23 8.86
CA CYS A 680 1.99 5.51 10.11
C CYS A 680 2.72 4.15 10.04
N ASP A 681 3.16 3.64 11.19
CA ASP A 681 3.80 2.32 11.32
C ASP A 681 2.80 1.15 11.38
N GLY A 682 1.64 1.28 10.72
CA GLY A 682 0.55 0.30 10.74
C GLY A 682 0.79 -0.98 9.91
N ALA A 683 -0.26 -1.75 9.62
CA ALA A 683 -0.17 -3.05 8.93
C ALA A 683 0.58 -2.97 7.57
N THR A 684 0.46 -1.85 6.85
CA THR A 684 1.17 -1.60 5.58
C THR A 684 2.69 -1.48 5.79
N TYR A 685 3.17 -0.93 6.92
CA TYR A 685 4.58 -0.88 7.32
C TYR A 685 5.17 -2.28 7.53
N HIS A 686 4.37 -3.24 8.01
CA HIS A 686 4.79 -4.63 8.24
C HIS A 686 4.83 -5.50 6.97
N SER A 687 4.13 -5.10 5.91
CA SER A 687 4.02 -5.90 4.67
C SER A 687 5.27 -5.89 3.78
N SER A 688 6.20 -4.96 4.01
CA SER A 688 7.41 -4.81 3.21
C SER A 688 8.45 -5.88 3.55
N LYS A 689 8.96 -6.58 2.53
CA LYS A 689 9.91 -7.70 2.70
C LYS A 689 11.29 -7.29 3.25
N SER A 690 11.69 -6.03 3.07
CA SER A 690 13.00 -5.54 3.54
C SER A 690 12.93 -4.13 4.11
N ALA A 691 13.80 -3.84 5.08
CA ALA A 691 13.96 -2.50 5.64
C ALA A 691 14.52 -1.50 4.60
N ARG A 692 15.31 -1.97 3.62
CA ARG A 692 15.80 -1.14 2.51
C ARG A 692 14.65 -0.61 1.66
N ASP A 693 13.69 -1.47 1.31
CA ASP A 693 12.52 -1.09 0.52
C ASP A 693 11.65 -0.11 1.30
N ARG A 694 11.33 -0.47 2.55
CA ARG A 694 10.39 0.26 3.42
C ARG A 694 10.91 1.61 3.87
N ASP A 695 12.15 1.68 4.35
CA ASP A 695 12.66 2.82 5.10
C ASP A 695 13.60 3.72 4.27
N ARG A 696 14.17 3.23 3.16
CA ARG A 696 15.03 4.02 2.26
C ARG A 696 14.41 4.25 0.89
N LEU A 697 14.19 3.18 0.11
CA LEU A 697 13.82 3.30 -1.30
C LEU A 697 12.44 3.95 -1.47
N ARG A 698 11.48 3.57 -0.64
CA ARG A 698 10.13 4.15 -0.62
C ARG A 698 10.15 5.67 -0.41
N GLU A 699 10.81 6.09 0.67
CA GLU A 699 10.98 7.51 1.02
C GLU A 699 11.76 8.26 -0.08
N GLU A 700 12.81 7.65 -0.61
CA GLU A 700 13.63 8.24 -1.68
C GLU A 700 12.81 8.50 -2.96
N VAL A 701 11.97 7.55 -3.37
CA VAL A 701 11.08 7.72 -4.53
C VAL A 701 10.04 8.81 -4.27
N LEU A 702 9.35 8.77 -3.14
CA LEU A 702 8.33 9.77 -2.79
C LEU A 702 8.94 11.19 -2.70
N ASN A 703 10.12 11.33 -2.09
CA ASN A 703 10.83 12.61 -2.01
C ASN A 703 11.22 13.15 -3.40
N ARG A 704 11.64 12.28 -4.33
CA ARG A 704 11.92 12.66 -5.72
C ARG A 704 10.67 13.17 -6.46
N LEU A 705 9.49 12.67 -6.10
CA LEU A 705 8.19 13.14 -6.60
C LEU A 705 7.72 14.44 -5.94
N GLY A 706 8.49 14.97 -4.98
CA GLY A 706 8.20 16.20 -4.27
C GLY A 706 7.39 16.02 -2.99
N TRP A 707 7.15 14.79 -2.55
CA TRP A 707 6.56 14.56 -1.23
C TRP A 707 7.55 14.94 -0.13
N GLU A 708 6.98 15.43 0.95
CA GLU A 708 7.69 15.64 2.20
C GLU A 708 6.95 14.81 3.23
N LEU A 709 7.61 13.78 3.75
CA LEU A 709 6.98 12.78 4.59
C LEU A 709 7.20 13.09 6.07
N TYR A 710 6.11 13.02 6.85
CA TYR A 710 6.13 13.08 8.30
C TYR A 710 5.75 11.71 8.85
N ARG A 711 6.68 11.06 9.56
CA ARG A 711 6.44 9.72 10.09
C ARG A 711 5.95 9.79 11.53
N ILE A 712 4.92 9.02 11.83
CA ILE A 712 4.38 8.86 13.18
C ILE A 712 4.56 7.41 13.60
N TRP A 713 5.19 7.22 14.75
CA TRP A 713 5.33 5.92 15.40
C TRP A 713 4.19 5.73 16.39
N SER A 714 3.45 4.63 16.27
CA SER A 714 2.39 4.24 17.17
C SER A 714 2.87 4.22 18.63
N THR A 715 4.08 3.73 18.88
CA THR A 715 4.68 3.67 20.23
C THR A 715 4.83 5.06 20.87
N ASP A 716 5.26 6.06 20.11
CA ASP A 716 5.35 7.44 20.60
C ASP A 716 3.98 8.08 20.75
N TRP A 717 3.07 7.82 19.81
CA TRP A 717 1.71 8.38 19.83
C TRP A 717 0.90 7.88 21.03
N PHE A 718 0.96 6.59 21.35
CA PHE A 718 0.28 6.03 22.52
C PHE A 718 0.92 6.46 23.84
N ARG A 719 2.22 6.75 23.84
CA ARG A 719 2.94 7.21 25.05
C ARG A 719 2.63 8.67 25.38
N ASP A 720 2.72 9.57 24.40
CA ASP A 720 2.47 11.00 24.59
C ASP A 720 1.84 11.62 23.32
N PRO A 721 0.51 11.48 23.16
CA PRO A 721 -0.18 12.00 21.98
C PRO A 721 -0.17 13.53 21.91
N LEU A 722 -0.08 14.22 23.05
CA LEU A 722 -0.04 15.68 23.11
C LEU A 722 1.28 16.21 22.56
N ALA A 723 2.41 15.65 23.01
CA ALA A 723 3.73 16.03 22.50
C ALA A 723 3.85 15.72 21.00
N CYS A 724 3.40 14.54 20.56
CA CYS A 724 3.38 14.17 19.14
C CYS A 724 2.53 15.15 18.31
N ARG A 725 1.35 15.53 18.82
CA ARG A 725 0.48 16.52 18.17
C ARG A 725 1.14 17.90 18.07
N ASP A 726 1.83 18.36 19.10
CA ASP A 726 2.52 19.66 19.08
C ASP A 726 3.69 19.68 18.10
N GLN A 727 4.47 18.59 18.05
CA GLN A 727 5.53 18.42 17.06
C GLN A 727 4.97 18.41 15.63
N MET A 728 3.90 17.63 15.41
CA MET A 728 3.21 17.58 14.12
C MET A 728 2.68 18.96 13.71
N LYS A 729 2.06 19.70 14.63
CA LYS A 729 1.60 21.07 14.38
C LYS A 729 2.75 21.99 13.95
N SER A 730 3.88 21.94 14.66
CA SER A 730 5.05 22.74 14.31
C SER A 730 5.59 22.40 12.92
N PHE A 731 5.65 21.11 12.58
CA PHE A 731 6.07 20.64 11.27
C PHE A 731 5.11 21.11 10.16
N LEU A 732 3.80 20.87 10.32
CA LEU A 732 2.79 21.24 9.34
C LEU A 732 2.74 22.75 9.08
N ASN A 733 2.86 23.57 10.13
CA ASN A 733 2.91 25.02 9.97
C ASN A 733 4.14 25.49 9.18
N ASN A 734 5.30 24.91 9.46
CA ASN A 734 6.53 25.20 8.69
C ASN A 734 6.35 24.79 7.22
N ARG A 735 5.84 23.57 6.98
CA ARG A 735 5.57 23.09 5.62
C ARG A 735 4.59 23.97 4.86
N LEU A 736 3.53 24.41 5.52
CA LEU A 736 2.56 25.34 4.92
C LEU A 736 3.23 26.66 4.53
N GLN A 737 4.08 27.22 5.39
CA GLN A 737 4.79 28.46 5.09
C GLN A 737 5.71 28.30 3.87
N ILE A 738 6.51 27.23 3.83
CA ILE A 738 7.38 26.91 2.67
C ILE A 738 6.53 26.73 1.40
N ALA A 739 5.39 26.04 1.48
CA ALA A 739 4.52 25.80 0.34
C ALA A 739 3.92 27.12 -0.19
N ILE A 740 3.52 28.04 0.68
CA ILE A 740 3.02 29.37 0.32
C ILE A 740 4.13 30.23 -0.30
N ASP A 741 5.33 30.22 0.28
CA ASP A 741 6.46 31.03 -0.20
C ASP A 741 6.92 30.60 -1.60
N ASN A 742 6.84 29.29 -1.88
CA ASN A 742 7.15 28.70 -3.18
C ASN A 742 5.95 28.66 -4.14
N ALA A 743 4.77 29.11 -3.71
CA ALA A 743 3.60 29.12 -4.57
C ALA A 743 3.82 30.13 -5.73
N PRO A 744 3.42 29.78 -6.97
CA PRO A 744 3.50 30.70 -8.09
C PRO A 744 2.69 31.96 -7.76
N LYS A 745 3.37 33.12 -7.78
CA LYS A 745 2.69 34.40 -7.58
C LYS A 745 1.68 34.57 -8.72
N PRO A 746 0.42 34.96 -8.44
CA PRO A 746 -0.56 35.17 -9.49
C PRO A 746 0.01 36.19 -10.47
N GLN A 747 0.22 35.77 -11.73
CA GLN A 747 0.49 36.70 -12.81
C GLN A 747 -0.71 37.64 -12.84
N GLN A 748 -0.48 38.92 -12.55
CA GLN A 748 -1.47 39.95 -12.80
C GLN A 748 -1.81 39.84 -14.29
N LYS A 749 -3.03 39.36 -14.59
CA LYS A 749 -3.60 39.53 -15.93
C LYS A 749 -3.54 41.02 -16.21
N LYS A 750 -2.58 41.44 -17.04
CA LYS A 750 -2.62 42.74 -17.68
C LYS A 750 -3.88 42.71 -18.53
N HIS A 751 -4.95 43.33 -18.02
CA HIS A 751 -6.01 43.81 -18.86
C HIS A 751 -5.41 44.92 -19.72
N GLU A 752 -5.02 44.58 -20.94
CA GLU A 752 -4.90 45.51 -22.08
C GLU A 752 -5.78 45.00 -23.21
#